data_AF-A0A7S0EBT3-F1
#
_entry.id   AF-A0A7S0EBT3-F1
#
_cell.length_a   1.000
_cell.length_b   1.000
_cell.length_c   1.000
_cell.angle_alpha   90.00
_cell.angle_beta   90.00
_cell.angle_gamma   90.00
#
_symmetry.space_group_name_H-M   'P 1'
#
loop_
_entity.id
_entity.type
_entity.pdbx_description
1 polymer ?
#
loop_
_entity_poly.entity_id
_entity_poly.type
_entity_poly.pdbx_seq_one_letter_code
_entity_poly.pdbx_strand_id
1 'polypeptide(L)'
;MNSTALTLEISSVLFNIGAMLAFQGNTIHSSGGQENLKQASILFKRAAGFFAGVKAYSSRIDGAVSIDLTSDCCSMLENLCLAHAQRCFYEKASNDKMKESLLAKLASAVANLYASVQTALTAGELAKHFKGSSWPGEAAQEVFNFRSIAHVHAANGLEEEAKGMKKGQELGHLYSASSMLEQACKLKLNNTKEKELKAKITSMQALIAKAKKENDTIYHIPEEKSMPDPEAKQVVQSEALPSIQEAVGYDLFSALVPDTVRQAASQYASKRQEFCNQIVQEMNADTETCRHKLSTITPQVDACDLSEPGLPNRLKEKIAAIQSQDGVRGLMQRFQINLDMKEDVQASVKTAQRVIEEEEATDNDMRQKFGVRWTRSLSSSINEPLKKDMREIEKQLKLAADADDIVRGKIDSKRSLLDLLGLNAEQLDGMVAGSGDKAYECMSVQSAVIKTREAVAKLRLIIKEVDSLISQREQIRNSIIYRKEHEDAVKTLSNLILGGKTQTEAMDILLAGFAQLREEFVKNKKIVQELMQKLEKEIEEFLSEQKQDEEMSRRESVLSKISQAIDAYYEITSYVREGTSYYSATQEKVNKLRTRAEDFRVARDIQKEDLLSSITEACAQGTPVASPPAFAPPAAAFAPPAAAFAPPAA
;
A
#
# COMPACT_ATOMS: atom_id res chain seq x y z
N MET A 1 -1.88 -7.76 -12.94
CA MET A 1 -2.72 -8.94 -13.24
C MET A 1 -4.14 -8.46 -13.48
N ASN A 2 -4.79 -8.91 -14.56
CA ASN A 2 -6.19 -8.53 -14.80
C ASN A 2 -7.07 -9.11 -13.68
N SER A 3 -7.84 -8.25 -13.00
CA SER A 3 -8.76 -8.61 -11.91
C SER A 3 -9.68 -9.78 -12.28
N THR A 4 -10.05 -9.86 -13.56
CA THR A 4 -10.88 -10.92 -14.15
C THR A 4 -10.23 -12.30 -14.13
N ALA A 5 -8.92 -12.41 -14.39
CA ALA A 5 -8.22 -13.69 -14.39
C ALA A 5 -8.09 -14.29 -12.98
N LEU A 6 -7.83 -13.45 -11.97
CA LEU A 6 -7.79 -13.89 -10.58
C LEU A 6 -9.18 -14.31 -10.08
N THR A 7 -10.21 -13.55 -10.45
CA THR A 7 -11.59 -13.89 -10.09
C THR A 7 -12.01 -15.22 -10.70
N LEU A 8 -11.63 -15.48 -11.96
CA LEU A 8 -11.87 -16.77 -12.62
C LEU A 8 -11.17 -17.93 -11.89
N GLU A 9 -9.92 -17.75 -11.47
CA GLU A 9 -9.18 -18.76 -10.72
C GLU A 9 -9.87 -19.06 -9.37
N ILE A 10 -10.27 -18.02 -8.63
CA ILE A 10 -11.00 -18.17 -7.36
C ILE A 10 -12.31 -18.93 -7.59
N SER A 11 -13.11 -18.55 -8.58
CA SER A 11 -14.35 -19.24 -8.94
C SER A 11 -14.11 -20.71 -9.28
N SER A 12 -13.06 -21.02 -10.04
CA SER A 12 -12.71 -22.39 -10.44
C SER A 12 -12.28 -23.25 -9.25
N VAL A 13 -11.45 -22.70 -8.36
CA VAL A 13 -11.02 -23.39 -7.13
C VAL A 13 -12.20 -23.65 -6.20
N LEU A 14 -13.07 -22.66 -5.98
CA LEU A 14 -14.28 -22.83 -5.18
C LEU A 14 -15.22 -23.90 -5.76
N PHE A 15 -15.38 -23.94 -7.09
CA PHE A 15 -16.16 -24.97 -7.78
C PHE A 15 -15.59 -26.36 -7.51
N ASN A 16 -14.28 -26.54 -7.67
CA ASN A 16 -13.61 -27.82 -7.44
C ASN A 16 -13.74 -28.29 -5.98
N ILE A 17 -13.64 -27.38 -5.01
CA ILE A 17 -13.87 -27.71 -3.60
C ILE A 17 -15.33 -28.16 -3.38
N GLY A 18 -16.30 -27.44 -3.94
CA GLY A 18 -17.71 -27.81 -3.88
C GLY A 18 -17.97 -29.21 -4.46
N ALA A 19 -17.44 -29.49 -5.66
CA ALA A 19 -17.56 -30.78 -6.32
C ALA A 19 -16.91 -31.92 -5.52
N MET A 20 -15.72 -31.70 -4.96
CA MET A 20 -15.03 -32.69 -4.12
C MET A 20 -15.82 -33.00 -2.84
N LEU A 21 -16.36 -31.98 -2.17
CA LEU A 21 -17.19 -32.16 -0.97
C LEU A 21 -18.48 -32.91 -1.28
N ALA A 22 -19.13 -32.61 -2.40
CA ALA A 22 -20.33 -33.33 -2.84
C ALA A 22 -20.01 -34.81 -3.13
N PHE A 23 -18.89 -35.10 -3.81
CA PHE A 23 -18.43 -36.47 -4.08
C PHE A 23 -18.12 -37.24 -2.78
N GLN A 24 -17.42 -36.61 -1.83
CA GLN A 24 -17.13 -37.21 -0.53
C GLN A 24 -18.42 -37.46 0.26
N GLY A 25 -19.34 -36.50 0.27
CA GLY A 25 -20.67 -36.63 0.88
C GLY A 25 -21.42 -37.84 0.34
N ASN A 26 -21.42 -38.02 -0.99
CA ASN A 26 -22.06 -39.17 -1.63
C ASN A 26 -21.39 -40.52 -1.29
N THR A 27 -20.06 -40.54 -1.18
CA THR A 27 -19.30 -41.74 -0.82
C THR A 27 -19.61 -42.17 0.63
N ILE A 28 -19.67 -41.21 1.56
CA ILE A 28 -20.03 -41.46 2.96
C ILE A 28 -21.50 -41.90 3.06
N HIS A 29 -22.41 -41.23 2.35
CA HIS A 29 -23.82 -41.62 2.29
C HIS A 29 -24.01 -43.08 1.83
N SER A 30 -23.29 -43.48 0.78
CA SER A 30 -23.33 -44.84 0.22
C SER A 30 -22.82 -45.92 1.18
N SER A 31 -22.00 -45.54 2.16
CA SER A 31 -21.47 -46.47 3.17
C SER A 31 -22.50 -46.83 4.25
N GLY A 32 -23.62 -46.10 4.32
CA GLY A 32 -24.72 -46.33 5.27
C GLY A 32 -24.37 -46.04 6.73
N GLY A 33 -25.35 -46.08 7.62
CA GLY A 33 -25.17 -45.84 9.07
C GLY A 33 -25.49 -44.42 9.52
N GLN A 34 -25.97 -44.28 10.77
CA GLN A 34 -26.51 -43.00 11.28
C GLN A 34 -25.48 -41.86 11.35
N GLU A 35 -24.25 -42.17 11.78
CA GLU A 35 -23.17 -41.18 11.85
C GLU A 35 -22.76 -40.70 10.45
N ASN A 36 -22.71 -41.63 9.48
CA ASN A 36 -22.41 -41.33 8.10
C ASN A 36 -23.48 -40.44 7.45
N LEU A 37 -24.77 -40.62 7.76
CA LEU A 37 -25.84 -39.72 7.29
C LEU A 37 -25.66 -38.28 7.80
N LYS A 38 -25.26 -38.13 9.07
CA LYS A 38 -24.98 -36.81 9.65
C LYS A 38 -23.78 -36.16 8.98
N GLN A 39 -22.69 -36.90 8.81
CA GLN A 39 -21.47 -36.40 8.17
C GLN A 39 -21.68 -36.05 6.68
N ALA A 40 -22.38 -36.92 5.93
CA ALA A 40 -22.75 -36.66 4.55
C ALA A 40 -23.59 -35.38 4.42
N SER A 41 -24.58 -35.19 5.30
CA SER A 41 -25.41 -33.98 5.32
C SER A 41 -24.58 -32.71 5.55
N ILE A 42 -23.58 -32.74 6.45
CA ILE A 42 -22.66 -31.62 6.66
C ILE A 42 -21.87 -31.31 5.39
N LEU A 43 -21.28 -32.33 4.75
CA LEU A 43 -20.50 -32.15 3.52
C LEU A 43 -21.34 -31.59 2.38
N PHE A 44 -22.59 -32.04 2.22
CA PHE A 44 -23.50 -31.51 1.21
C PHE A 44 -23.90 -30.05 1.47
N LYS A 45 -24.20 -29.67 2.73
CA LYS A 45 -24.48 -28.26 3.07
C LYS A 45 -23.28 -27.35 2.82
N ARG A 46 -22.07 -27.86 3.11
CA ARG A 46 -20.82 -27.15 2.81
C ARG A 46 -20.60 -27.02 1.30
N ALA A 47 -20.80 -28.09 0.53
CA ALA A 47 -20.72 -28.07 -0.94
C ALA A 47 -21.70 -27.05 -1.56
N ALA A 48 -22.94 -27.01 -1.06
CA ALA A 48 -23.93 -26.01 -1.46
C ALA A 48 -23.43 -24.57 -1.21
N GLY A 49 -22.82 -24.34 -0.05
CA GLY A 49 -22.15 -23.08 0.29
C GLY A 49 -21.05 -22.67 -0.68
N PHE A 50 -20.24 -23.63 -1.12
CA PHE A 50 -19.21 -23.37 -2.13
C PHE A 50 -19.80 -22.99 -3.49
N PHE A 51 -20.84 -23.67 -3.98
CA PHE A 51 -21.52 -23.29 -5.23
C PHE A 51 -22.20 -21.92 -5.15
N ALA A 52 -22.80 -21.58 -4.00
CA ALA A 52 -23.31 -20.23 -3.75
C ALA A 52 -22.17 -19.18 -3.77
N GLY A 53 -21.01 -19.54 -3.23
CA GLY A 53 -19.78 -18.74 -3.31
C GLY A 53 -19.32 -18.51 -4.75
N VAL A 54 -19.25 -19.56 -5.57
CA VAL A 54 -18.86 -19.48 -6.98
C VAL A 54 -19.73 -18.45 -7.70
N LYS A 55 -21.05 -18.48 -7.52
CA LYS A 55 -22.00 -17.51 -8.09
C LYS A 55 -21.70 -16.05 -7.70
N ALA A 56 -21.27 -15.81 -6.47
CA ALA A 56 -20.95 -14.46 -5.99
C ALA A 56 -19.63 -13.91 -6.57
N TYR A 57 -18.68 -14.78 -6.89
CA TYR A 57 -17.41 -14.39 -7.52
C TYR A 57 -17.49 -14.35 -9.05
N SER A 58 -18.18 -15.31 -9.68
CA SER A 58 -18.26 -15.39 -11.14
C SER A 58 -19.05 -14.23 -11.75
N SER A 59 -19.97 -13.62 -10.99
CA SER A 59 -20.69 -12.40 -11.40
C SER A 59 -19.79 -11.16 -11.58
N ARG A 60 -18.54 -11.21 -11.11
CA ARG A 60 -17.54 -10.13 -11.24
C ARG A 60 -16.60 -10.33 -12.44
N ILE A 61 -16.78 -11.41 -13.20
CA ILE A 61 -15.97 -11.72 -14.38
C ILE A 61 -16.62 -11.04 -15.58
N ASP A 62 -15.89 -10.11 -16.22
CA ASP A 62 -16.32 -9.50 -17.47
C ASP A 62 -16.20 -10.52 -18.62
N GLY A 63 -17.33 -10.83 -19.27
CA GLY A 63 -17.39 -11.73 -20.42
C GLY A 63 -18.11 -13.05 -20.15
N ALA A 64 -18.20 -13.90 -21.17
CA ALA A 64 -18.82 -15.21 -21.04
C ALA A 64 -17.92 -16.15 -20.24
N VAL A 65 -18.49 -16.79 -19.21
CA VAL A 65 -17.84 -17.87 -18.45
C VAL A 65 -18.27 -19.23 -18.99
N SER A 66 -17.50 -20.26 -18.67
CA SER A 66 -17.90 -21.65 -18.92
C SER A 66 -19.21 -21.97 -18.19
N ILE A 67 -19.99 -22.91 -18.72
CA ILE A 67 -21.37 -23.13 -18.29
C ILE A 67 -21.48 -23.54 -16.81
N ASP A 68 -20.50 -24.27 -16.30
CA ASP A 68 -20.35 -24.68 -14.91
C ASP A 68 -20.25 -23.51 -13.93
N LEU A 69 -19.64 -22.39 -14.34
CA LEU A 69 -19.49 -21.17 -13.53
C LEU A 69 -20.66 -20.18 -13.69
N THR A 70 -21.65 -20.50 -14.54
CA THR A 70 -22.85 -19.67 -14.68
C THR A 70 -23.70 -19.69 -13.42
N SER A 71 -24.41 -18.59 -13.16
CA SER A 71 -25.35 -18.49 -12.04
C SER A 71 -26.39 -19.61 -12.03
N ASP A 72 -26.88 -20.01 -13.21
CA ASP A 72 -27.90 -21.05 -13.34
C ASP A 72 -27.36 -22.44 -12.98
N CYS A 73 -26.16 -22.79 -13.47
CA CYS A 73 -25.52 -24.06 -13.12
C CYS A 73 -25.16 -24.12 -11.63
N CYS A 74 -24.56 -23.06 -11.09
CA CYS A 74 -24.23 -22.99 -9.67
C CYS A 74 -25.47 -23.10 -8.77
N SER A 75 -26.57 -22.41 -9.13
CA SER A 75 -27.83 -22.49 -8.37
C SER A 75 -28.48 -23.88 -8.47
N MET A 76 -28.33 -24.57 -9.61
CA MET A 76 -28.78 -25.95 -9.77
C MET A 76 -27.96 -26.90 -8.88
N LEU A 77 -26.63 -26.78 -8.89
CA LEU A 77 -25.72 -27.60 -8.08
C LEU A 77 -25.88 -27.35 -6.57
N GLU A 78 -26.13 -26.10 -6.17
CA GLU A 78 -26.49 -25.74 -4.80
C GLU A 78 -27.75 -26.48 -4.35
N ASN A 79 -28.84 -26.39 -5.14
CA ASN A 79 -30.10 -27.08 -4.84
C ASN A 79 -29.95 -28.60 -4.84
N LEU A 80 -29.12 -29.16 -5.72
CA LEU A 80 -28.82 -30.60 -5.75
C LEU A 80 -28.14 -31.04 -4.45
N CYS A 81 -27.13 -30.30 -3.99
CA CYS A 81 -26.47 -30.59 -2.72
C CYS A 81 -27.45 -30.46 -1.54
N LEU A 82 -28.31 -29.43 -1.53
CA LEU A 82 -29.35 -29.30 -0.50
C LEU A 82 -30.37 -30.44 -0.55
N ALA A 83 -30.75 -30.92 -1.74
CA ALA A 83 -31.63 -32.08 -1.88
C ALA A 83 -31.01 -33.34 -1.25
N HIS A 84 -29.72 -33.59 -1.50
CA HIS A 84 -28.98 -34.68 -0.87
C HIS A 84 -28.84 -34.51 0.65
N ALA A 85 -28.59 -33.29 1.14
CA ALA A 85 -28.51 -33.00 2.58
C ALA A 85 -29.86 -33.24 3.28
N GLN A 86 -30.96 -32.76 2.67
CA GLN A 86 -32.32 -32.95 3.18
C GLN A 86 -32.70 -34.44 3.17
N ARG A 87 -32.29 -35.19 2.14
CA ARG A 87 -32.47 -36.65 2.08
C ARG A 87 -31.77 -37.35 3.24
N CYS A 88 -30.53 -36.99 3.55
CA CYS A 88 -29.82 -37.54 4.70
C CYS A 88 -30.56 -37.29 6.02
N PHE A 89 -31.14 -36.09 6.19
CA PHE A 89 -31.99 -35.77 7.36
C PHE A 89 -33.26 -36.61 7.42
N TYR A 90 -33.94 -36.80 6.29
CA TYR A 90 -35.11 -37.68 6.20
C TYR A 90 -34.74 -39.13 6.55
N GLU A 91 -33.70 -39.69 5.94
CA GLU A 91 -33.28 -41.08 6.16
C GLU A 91 -32.87 -41.30 7.63
N LYS A 92 -32.19 -40.32 8.23
CA LYS A 92 -31.88 -40.36 9.66
C LYS A 92 -33.14 -40.33 10.52
N ALA A 93 -34.08 -39.42 10.24
CA ALA A 93 -35.34 -39.31 10.99
C ALA A 93 -36.19 -40.59 10.86
N SER A 94 -36.18 -41.22 9.69
CA SER A 94 -36.84 -42.50 9.43
C SER A 94 -36.19 -43.64 10.23
N ASN A 95 -34.85 -43.71 10.25
CA ASN A 95 -34.11 -44.67 11.08
C ASN A 95 -34.35 -44.46 12.58
N ASP A 96 -34.52 -43.21 13.01
CA ASP A 96 -34.85 -42.83 14.38
C ASP A 96 -36.34 -43.07 14.73
N LYS A 97 -37.14 -43.58 13.78
CA LYS A 97 -38.59 -43.84 13.92
C LYS A 97 -39.36 -42.62 14.43
N MET A 98 -39.04 -41.45 13.89
CA MET A 98 -39.76 -40.21 14.17
C MET A 98 -41.22 -40.30 13.68
N LYS A 99 -42.09 -39.42 14.21
CA LYS A 99 -43.52 -39.39 13.86
C LYS A 99 -43.73 -39.33 12.34
N GLU A 100 -44.69 -40.11 11.84
CA GLU A 100 -45.04 -40.19 10.42
C GLU A 100 -45.38 -38.81 9.82
N SER A 101 -46.08 -37.96 10.57
CA SER A 101 -46.37 -36.58 10.16
C SER A 101 -45.13 -35.71 9.94
N LEU A 102 -44.05 -35.92 10.70
CA LEU A 102 -42.77 -35.25 10.46
C LEU A 102 -42.04 -35.83 9.25
N LEU A 103 -42.03 -37.17 9.12
CA LEU A 103 -41.39 -37.86 7.99
C LEU A 103 -42.02 -37.46 6.66
N ALA A 104 -43.34 -37.33 6.60
CA ALA A 104 -44.06 -36.81 5.44
C ALA A 104 -43.57 -35.41 5.04
N LYS A 105 -43.43 -34.51 6.02
CA LYS A 105 -42.96 -33.13 5.75
C LYS A 105 -41.51 -33.08 5.30
N LEU A 106 -40.65 -33.91 5.87
CA LEU A 106 -39.23 -33.99 5.47
C LEU A 106 -39.09 -34.57 4.06
N ALA A 107 -39.81 -35.63 3.72
CA ALA A 107 -39.81 -36.25 2.39
C ALA A 107 -40.37 -35.30 1.32
N SER A 108 -41.44 -34.57 1.63
CA SER A 108 -41.99 -33.54 0.74
C SER A 108 -40.97 -32.44 0.42
N ALA A 109 -40.17 -32.01 1.41
CA ALA A 109 -39.08 -31.07 1.17
C ALA A 109 -37.97 -31.63 0.28
N VAL A 110 -37.62 -32.92 0.41
CA VAL A 110 -36.67 -33.58 -0.52
C VAL A 110 -37.19 -33.53 -1.95
N ALA A 111 -38.46 -33.90 -2.16
CA ALA A 111 -39.08 -33.88 -3.47
C ALA A 111 -39.10 -32.47 -4.10
N ASN A 112 -39.40 -31.44 -3.32
CA ASN A 112 -39.43 -30.06 -3.80
C ASN A 112 -38.03 -29.56 -4.21
N LEU A 113 -36.98 -29.90 -3.45
CA LEU A 113 -35.61 -29.55 -3.82
C LEU A 113 -35.18 -30.25 -5.12
N TYR A 114 -35.45 -31.55 -5.28
CA TYR A 114 -35.19 -32.23 -6.55
C TYR A 114 -36.05 -31.71 -7.71
N ALA A 115 -37.27 -31.22 -7.45
CA ALA A 115 -38.12 -30.63 -8.48
C ALA A 115 -37.54 -29.31 -9.00
N SER A 116 -36.96 -28.49 -8.12
CA SER A 116 -36.19 -27.30 -8.51
C SER A 116 -34.98 -27.67 -9.38
N VAL A 117 -34.24 -28.72 -9.00
CA VAL A 117 -33.10 -29.23 -9.79
C VAL A 117 -33.56 -29.73 -11.16
N GLN A 118 -34.60 -30.55 -11.22
CA GLN A 118 -35.17 -31.08 -12.47
C GLN A 118 -35.62 -29.95 -13.39
N THR A 119 -36.28 -28.93 -12.85
CA THR A 119 -36.70 -27.75 -13.61
C THR A 119 -35.50 -27.04 -14.21
N ALA A 120 -34.45 -26.80 -13.43
CA ALA A 120 -33.21 -26.19 -13.92
C ALA A 120 -32.51 -27.04 -15.01
N LEU A 121 -32.56 -28.37 -14.89
CA LEU A 121 -31.97 -29.29 -15.86
C LEU A 121 -32.76 -29.42 -17.18
N THR A 122 -34.03 -28.98 -17.21
CA THR A 122 -34.93 -29.15 -18.36
C THR A 122 -35.36 -27.82 -18.99
N ALA A 123 -35.05 -26.69 -18.36
CA ALA A 123 -35.32 -25.34 -18.86
C ALA A 123 -34.03 -24.57 -19.16
N GLY A 124 -34.13 -23.55 -20.03
CA GLY A 124 -33.05 -22.62 -20.31
C GLY A 124 -31.86 -23.21 -21.09
N GLU A 125 -30.73 -22.49 -21.05
CA GLU A 125 -29.49 -22.89 -21.74
C GLU A 125 -28.84 -24.12 -21.10
N LEU A 126 -29.03 -24.32 -19.79
CA LEU A 126 -28.51 -25.47 -19.05
C LEU A 126 -29.07 -26.79 -19.59
N ALA A 127 -30.33 -26.81 -20.02
CA ALA A 127 -30.95 -27.97 -20.63
C ALA A 127 -30.23 -28.45 -21.90
N LYS A 128 -29.62 -27.56 -22.67
CA LYS A 128 -28.85 -27.94 -23.87
C LYS A 128 -27.58 -28.70 -23.50
N HIS A 129 -26.92 -28.31 -22.41
CA HIS A 129 -25.69 -28.94 -21.94
C HIS A 129 -25.94 -30.32 -21.32
N PHE A 130 -27.00 -30.46 -20.53
CA PHE A 130 -27.36 -31.75 -19.92
C PHE A 130 -28.20 -32.66 -20.83
N LYS A 131 -28.48 -32.23 -22.07
CA LYS A 131 -29.26 -33.01 -23.04
C LYS A 131 -28.56 -34.34 -23.32
N GLY A 132 -29.28 -35.44 -23.09
CA GLY A 132 -28.76 -36.81 -23.31
C GLY A 132 -28.00 -37.39 -22.12
N SER A 133 -27.80 -36.65 -21.03
CA SER A 133 -27.29 -37.18 -19.77
C SER A 133 -28.38 -37.88 -18.95
N SER A 134 -28.00 -38.66 -17.93
CA SER A 134 -28.93 -39.31 -16.99
C SER A 134 -29.57 -38.33 -16.01
N TRP A 135 -28.96 -37.16 -15.79
CA TRP A 135 -29.27 -36.25 -14.68
C TRP A 135 -30.73 -35.78 -14.65
N PRO A 136 -31.34 -35.31 -15.77
CA PRO A 136 -32.74 -34.88 -15.73
C PRO A 136 -33.70 -36.03 -15.37
N GLY A 137 -33.41 -37.24 -15.85
CA GLY A 137 -34.21 -38.44 -15.57
C GLY A 137 -34.05 -38.92 -14.13
N GLU A 138 -32.83 -38.88 -13.60
CA GLU A 138 -32.54 -39.25 -12.22
C GLU A 138 -33.13 -38.25 -11.22
N ALA A 139 -33.03 -36.94 -11.49
CA ALA A 139 -33.68 -35.92 -10.68
C ALA A 139 -35.21 -36.09 -10.69
N ALA A 140 -35.82 -36.30 -11.87
CA ALA A 140 -37.26 -36.56 -11.98
C ALA A 140 -37.69 -37.82 -11.21
N GLN A 141 -36.88 -38.88 -11.27
CA GLN A 141 -37.16 -40.11 -10.52
C GLN A 141 -37.13 -39.89 -9.01
N GLU A 142 -36.17 -39.12 -8.50
CA GLU A 142 -36.10 -38.77 -7.07
C GLU A 142 -37.28 -37.89 -6.63
N VAL A 143 -37.75 -36.96 -7.49
CA VAL A 143 -39.00 -36.21 -7.23
C VAL A 143 -40.17 -37.15 -7.00
N PHE A 144 -40.45 -38.04 -7.96
CA PHE A 144 -41.59 -38.96 -7.86
C PHE A 144 -41.47 -39.94 -6.69
N ASN A 145 -40.26 -40.45 -6.44
CA ASN A 145 -39.99 -41.36 -5.33
C ASN A 145 -40.25 -40.70 -3.98
N PHE A 146 -39.71 -39.50 -3.74
CA PHE A 146 -39.91 -38.80 -2.47
C PHE A 146 -41.32 -38.22 -2.30
N ARG A 147 -42.03 -37.84 -3.37
CA ARG A 147 -43.46 -37.51 -3.29
C ARG A 147 -44.29 -38.73 -2.87
N SER A 148 -43.99 -39.89 -3.44
CA SER A 148 -44.65 -41.15 -3.06
C SER A 148 -44.41 -41.46 -1.57
N ILE A 149 -43.15 -41.39 -1.13
CA ILE A 149 -42.77 -41.59 0.28
C ILE A 149 -43.49 -40.61 1.20
N ALA A 150 -43.59 -39.32 0.82
CA ALA A 150 -44.28 -38.31 1.61
C ALA A 150 -45.77 -38.65 1.80
N HIS A 151 -46.45 -39.07 0.73
CA HIS A 151 -47.84 -39.50 0.79
C HIS A 151 -48.05 -40.77 1.63
N VAL A 152 -47.13 -41.73 1.57
CA VAL A 152 -47.20 -42.95 2.41
C VAL A 152 -47.11 -42.59 3.89
N HIS A 153 -46.15 -41.73 4.27
CA HIS A 153 -46.06 -41.26 5.65
C HIS A 153 -47.28 -40.44 6.07
N ALA A 154 -47.87 -39.63 5.16
CA ALA A 154 -49.10 -38.91 5.45
C ALA A 154 -50.28 -39.88 5.70
N ALA A 155 -50.42 -40.93 4.88
CA ALA A 155 -51.43 -41.97 5.07
C ALA A 155 -51.26 -42.70 6.41
N ASN A 156 -50.05 -43.14 6.73
CA ASN A 156 -49.75 -43.80 8.01
C ASN A 156 -50.03 -42.88 9.20
N GLY A 157 -49.66 -41.60 9.11
CA GLY A 157 -49.93 -40.62 10.17
C GLY A 157 -51.43 -40.39 10.40
N LEU A 158 -52.24 -40.37 9.34
CA LEU A 158 -53.70 -40.31 9.46
C LEU A 158 -54.26 -41.55 10.16
N GLU A 159 -53.72 -42.73 9.87
CA GLU A 159 -54.15 -43.95 10.53
C GLU A 159 -53.78 -43.96 12.03
N GLU A 160 -52.57 -43.51 12.39
CA GLU A 160 -52.13 -43.38 13.78
C GLU A 160 -52.98 -42.38 14.59
N GLU A 161 -53.30 -41.23 13.99
CA GLU A 161 -54.00 -40.14 14.67
C GLU A 161 -55.53 -40.36 14.72
N ALA A 162 -56.12 -40.88 13.65
CA ALA A 162 -57.57 -40.97 13.49
C ALA A 162 -58.13 -42.39 13.66
N LYS A 163 -57.29 -43.43 13.79
CA LYS A 163 -57.70 -44.84 13.99
C LYS A 163 -58.80 -45.29 13.02
N GLY A 164 -58.62 -44.97 11.74
CA GLY A 164 -59.57 -45.26 10.66
C GLY A 164 -60.74 -44.28 10.49
N MET A 165 -60.91 -43.26 11.35
CA MET A 165 -61.95 -42.23 11.15
C MET A 165 -61.71 -41.32 9.92
N LYS A 166 -60.53 -41.41 9.28
CA LYS A 166 -60.16 -40.70 8.06
C LYS A 166 -59.71 -41.63 6.93
N LYS A 167 -60.24 -42.85 6.88
CA LYS A 167 -59.84 -43.90 5.92
C LYS A 167 -59.97 -43.49 4.45
N GLY A 168 -60.94 -42.63 4.12
CA GLY A 168 -61.08 -42.05 2.78
C GLY A 168 -59.89 -41.19 2.34
N GLN A 169 -59.33 -40.38 3.26
CA GLN A 169 -58.14 -39.54 3.02
C GLN A 169 -56.85 -40.37 3.01
N GLU A 170 -56.76 -41.38 3.88
CA GLU A 170 -55.66 -42.35 3.86
C GLU A 170 -55.55 -43.03 2.49
N LEU A 171 -56.67 -43.58 1.97
CA LEU A 171 -56.73 -44.17 0.63
C LEU A 171 -56.38 -43.17 -0.47
N GLY A 172 -56.86 -41.92 -0.36
CA GLY A 172 -56.49 -40.85 -1.30
C GLY A 172 -54.99 -40.57 -1.36
N HIS A 173 -54.31 -40.56 -0.21
CA HIS A 173 -52.85 -40.45 -0.17
C HIS A 173 -52.14 -41.67 -0.78
N LEU A 174 -52.62 -42.89 -0.50
CA LEU A 174 -52.05 -44.10 -1.11
C LEU A 174 -52.24 -44.15 -2.63
N TYR A 175 -53.39 -43.70 -3.14
CA TYR A 175 -53.62 -43.55 -4.58
C TYR A 175 -52.68 -42.51 -5.21
N SER A 176 -52.50 -41.33 -4.58
CA SER A 176 -51.51 -40.34 -5.00
C SER A 176 -50.09 -40.94 -5.02
N ALA A 177 -49.72 -41.71 -3.98
CA ALA A 177 -48.42 -42.36 -3.89
C ALA A 177 -48.18 -43.38 -5.02
N SER A 178 -49.19 -44.20 -5.36
CA SER A 178 -49.14 -45.15 -6.49
C SER A 178 -48.99 -44.43 -7.82
N SER A 179 -49.78 -43.37 -8.05
CA SER A 179 -49.72 -42.56 -9.27
C SER A 179 -48.33 -41.95 -9.48
N MET A 180 -47.67 -41.47 -8.43
CA MET A 180 -46.30 -40.96 -8.51
C MET A 180 -45.30 -42.04 -8.93
N LEU A 181 -45.38 -43.26 -8.37
CA LEU A 181 -44.50 -44.36 -8.75
C LEU A 181 -44.74 -44.84 -10.20
N GLU A 182 -46.00 -44.85 -10.65
CA GLU A 182 -46.34 -45.14 -12.05
C GLU A 182 -45.77 -44.10 -13.00
N GLN A 183 -45.76 -42.82 -12.62
CA GLN A 183 -45.10 -41.76 -13.39
C GLN A 183 -43.58 -41.95 -13.43
N ALA A 184 -42.96 -42.37 -12.32
CA ALA A 184 -41.54 -42.72 -12.29
C ALA A 184 -41.18 -43.86 -13.25
N CYS A 185 -42.06 -44.86 -13.42
CA CYS A 185 -41.84 -45.98 -14.35
C CYS A 185 -41.91 -45.58 -15.84
N LYS A 186 -42.50 -44.42 -16.16
CA LYS A 186 -42.53 -43.90 -17.55
C LYS A 186 -41.20 -43.25 -17.95
N LEU A 187 -40.29 -43.02 -16.99
CA LEU A 187 -38.98 -42.46 -17.25
C LEU A 187 -38.04 -43.52 -17.86
N LYS A 188 -37.16 -43.08 -18.77
CA LYS A 188 -36.10 -43.94 -19.33
C LYS A 188 -34.99 -44.11 -18.29
N LEU A 189 -35.14 -45.12 -17.43
CA LEU A 189 -34.20 -45.47 -16.35
C LEU A 189 -33.39 -46.72 -16.71
N ASN A 190 -32.37 -47.04 -15.91
CA ASN A 190 -31.64 -48.29 -16.04
C ASN A 190 -32.47 -49.49 -15.51
N ASN A 191 -32.18 -50.69 -15.99
CA ASN A 191 -32.96 -51.91 -15.68
C ASN A 191 -33.04 -52.22 -14.18
N THR A 192 -32.06 -51.81 -13.37
CA THR A 192 -32.06 -52.05 -11.92
C THR A 192 -33.07 -51.15 -11.20
N LYS A 193 -33.03 -49.84 -11.46
CA LYS A 193 -33.98 -48.87 -10.87
C LYS A 193 -35.42 -49.14 -11.29
N GLU A 194 -35.63 -49.58 -12.53
CA GLU A 194 -36.96 -49.95 -13.02
C GLU A 194 -37.54 -51.15 -12.25
N LYS A 195 -36.72 -52.17 -11.94
CA LYS A 195 -37.14 -53.32 -11.12
C LYS A 195 -37.50 -52.92 -9.70
N GLU A 196 -36.71 -52.03 -9.08
CA GLU A 196 -36.98 -51.52 -7.73
C GLU A 196 -38.29 -50.72 -7.67
N LEU A 197 -38.55 -49.87 -8.66
CA LEU A 197 -39.80 -49.13 -8.76
C LEU A 197 -41.01 -50.06 -8.92
N LYS A 198 -40.91 -51.08 -9.78
CA LYS A 198 -41.97 -52.10 -9.93
C LYS A 198 -42.26 -52.83 -8.62
N ALA A 199 -41.24 -53.20 -7.87
CA ALA A 199 -41.41 -53.82 -6.55
C ALA A 199 -42.12 -52.88 -5.55
N LYS A 200 -41.75 -51.58 -5.54
CA LYS A 200 -42.43 -50.57 -4.73
C LYS A 200 -43.91 -50.39 -5.11
N ILE A 201 -44.23 -50.42 -6.41
CA ILE A 201 -45.63 -50.37 -6.89
C ILE A 201 -46.42 -51.58 -6.39
N THR A 202 -45.87 -52.80 -6.50
CA THR A 202 -46.54 -54.00 -6.00
C THR A 202 -46.79 -53.92 -4.48
N SER A 203 -45.81 -53.42 -3.72
CA SER A 203 -45.98 -53.17 -2.28
C SER A 203 -47.06 -52.11 -2.01
N MET A 204 -47.11 -51.05 -2.82
CA MET A 204 -48.13 -50.00 -2.71
C MET A 204 -49.54 -50.54 -2.96
N GLN A 205 -49.70 -51.36 -4.00
CA GLN A 205 -50.96 -52.00 -4.34
C GLN A 205 -51.44 -52.94 -3.23
N ALA A 206 -50.54 -53.64 -2.56
CA ALA A 206 -50.88 -54.46 -1.39
C ALA A 206 -51.35 -53.61 -0.20
N LEU A 207 -50.72 -52.45 0.06
CA LEU A 207 -51.16 -51.51 1.11
C LEU A 207 -52.54 -50.93 0.79
N ILE A 208 -52.77 -50.51 -0.45
CA ILE A 208 -54.07 -50.03 -0.94
C ILE A 208 -55.14 -51.12 -0.75
N ALA A 209 -54.87 -52.35 -1.19
CA ALA A 209 -55.83 -53.45 -1.07
C ALA A 209 -56.17 -53.76 0.39
N LYS A 210 -55.19 -53.69 1.30
CA LYS A 210 -55.39 -53.85 2.73
C LYS A 210 -56.27 -52.74 3.31
N ALA A 211 -55.89 -51.48 3.10
CA ALA A 211 -56.62 -50.32 3.60
C ALA A 211 -58.05 -50.25 3.03
N LYS A 212 -58.22 -50.62 1.76
CA LYS A 212 -59.53 -50.68 1.10
C LYS A 212 -60.41 -51.78 1.69
N LYS A 213 -59.88 -53.00 1.84
CA LYS A 213 -60.61 -54.10 2.48
C LYS A 213 -61.07 -53.71 3.89
N GLU A 214 -60.21 -53.04 4.65
CA GLU A 214 -60.52 -52.56 5.99
C GLU A 214 -61.60 -51.48 5.98
N ASN A 215 -61.53 -50.52 5.04
CA ASN A 215 -62.56 -49.52 4.85
C ASN A 215 -63.92 -50.17 4.51
N ASP A 216 -63.94 -51.08 3.53
CA ASP A 216 -65.15 -51.77 3.06
C ASP A 216 -65.76 -52.70 4.12
N THR A 217 -64.97 -53.17 5.10
CA THR A 217 -65.44 -54.09 6.15
C THR A 217 -65.83 -53.36 7.43
N ILE A 218 -65.10 -52.30 7.82
CA ILE A 218 -65.21 -51.69 9.15
C ILE A 218 -65.76 -50.26 9.07
N TYR A 219 -65.22 -49.40 8.20
CA TYR A 219 -65.40 -47.94 8.32
C TYR A 219 -66.41 -47.35 7.33
N HIS A 220 -66.52 -47.90 6.12
CA HIS A 220 -67.43 -47.49 5.04
C HIS A 220 -67.37 -45.99 4.70
N ILE A 221 -66.18 -45.38 4.77
CA ILE A 221 -65.98 -43.95 4.47
C ILE A 221 -65.79 -43.77 2.96
N PRO A 222 -66.40 -42.75 2.32
CA PRO A 222 -66.17 -42.45 0.91
C PRO A 222 -64.68 -42.26 0.58
N GLU A 223 -64.20 -42.95 -0.45
CA GLU A 223 -62.80 -42.89 -0.88
C GLU A 223 -62.49 -41.54 -1.58
N GLU A 224 -61.41 -40.89 -1.18
CA GLU A 224 -60.87 -39.76 -1.93
C GLU A 224 -59.96 -40.29 -3.06
N LYS A 225 -60.08 -39.73 -4.27
CA LYS A 225 -59.34 -40.24 -5.44
C LYS A 225 -57.90 -39.74 -5.53
N SER A 226 -57.59 -38.63 -4.88
CA SER A 226 -56.29 -37.97 -4.89
C SER A 226 -56.22 -36.99 -3.73
N MET A 227 -55.04 -36.87 -3.13
CA MET A 227 -54.75 -35.88 -2.09
C MET A 227 -53.70 -34.87 -2.56
N PRO A 228 -53.71 -33.63 -2.03
CA PRO A 228 -52.64 -32.67 -2.27
C PRO A 228 -51.30 -33.14 -1.67
N ASP A 229 -50.20 -32.66 -2.25
CA ASP A 229 -48.85 -32.93 -1.74
C ASP A 229 -48.74 -32.49 -0.25
N PRO A 230 -48.14 -33.31 0.63
CA PRO A 230 -47.97 -32.95 2.03
C PRO A 230 -47.13 -31.67 2.19
N GLU A 231 -47.39 -30.91 3.25
CA GLU A 231 -46.63 -29.70 3.58
C GLU A 231 -45.12 -30.00 3.65
N ALA A 232 -44.28 -29.19 3.01
CA ALA A 232 -42.83 -29.42 3.02
C ALA A 232 -42.15 -28.70 4.19
N LYS A 233 -41.22 -29.39 4.89
CA LYS A 233 -40.35 -28.80 5.92
C LYS A 233 -38.88 -28.98 5.55
N GLN A 234 -38.29 -27.96 4.96
CA GLN A 234 -36.84 -27.91 4.70
C GLN A 234 -36.10 -27.56 5.99
N VAL A 235 -35.09 -28.34 6.35
CA VAL A 235 -34.26 -28.15 7.56
C VAL A 235 -32.79 -27.90 7.22
N VAL A 236 -32.46 -27.83 5.93
CA VAL A 236 -31.10 -27.60 5.43
C VAL A 236 -30.99 -26.26 4.75
N GLN A 237 -29.82 -25.64 4.87
CA GLN A 237 -29.43 -24.40 4.21
C GLN A 237 -27.95 -24.47 3.84
N SER A 238 -27.56 -23.70 2.83
CA SER A 238 -26.18 -23.57 2.39
C SER A 238 -25.33 -22.96 3.51
N GLU A 239 -24.16 -23.53 3.77
CA GLU A 239 -23.24 -22.98 4.76
C GLU A 239 -22.47 -21.78 4.18
N ALA A 240 -22.17 -20.79 5.02
CA ALA A 240 -21.33 -19.68 4.60
C ALA A 240 -19.91 -20.18 4.26
N LEU A 241 -19.25 -19.52 3.30
CA LEU A 241 -17.84 -19.79 3.04
C LEU A 241 -17.02 -19.57 4.33
N PRO A 242 -16.03 -20.43 4.61
CA PRO A 242 -15.12 -20.21 5.73
C PRO A 242 -14.37 -18.90 5.54
N SER A 243 -13.92 -18.30 6.65
CA SER A 243 -13.06 -17.13 6.54
C SER A 243 -11.75 -17.50 5.82
N ILE A 244 -11.14 -16.52 5.12
CA ILE A 244 -9.89 -16.75 4.38
C ILE A 244 -8.80 -17.28 5.32
N GLN A 245 -8.76 -16.77 6.55
CA GLN A 245 -7.80 -17.18 7.57
C GLN A 245 -7.98 -18.64 8.00
N GLU A 246 -9.24 -19.10 8.17
CA GLU A 246 -9.54 -20.50 8.47
C GLU A 246 -9.25 -21.43 7.30
N ALA A 247 -9.43 -20.94 6.07
CA ALA A 247 -9.25 -21.73 4.85
C ALA A 247 -7.78 -21.92 4.46
N VAL A 248 -6.96 -20.87 4.57
CA VAL A 248 -5.57 -20.84 4.08
C VAL A 248 -4.56 -20.95 5.22
N GLY A 249 -4.94 -20.60 6.45
CA GLY A 249 -4.01 -20.55 7.58
C GLY A 249 -3.10 -19.32 7.51
N TYR A 250 -1.79 -19.51 7.61
CA TYR A 250 -0.83 -18.41 7.60
C TYR A 250 -0.71 -17.77 6.21
N ASP A 251 -0.85 -16.44 6.14
CA ASP A 251 -0.66 -15.69 4.91
C ASP A 251 0.84 -15.59 4.55
N LEU A 252 1.22 -16.31 3.50
CA LEU A 252 2.56 -16.32 2.91
C LEU A 252 3.00 -14.93 2.45
N PHE A 253 2.07 -14.03 2.15
CA PHE A 253 2.30 -12.67 1.68
C PHE A 253 2.03 -11.62 2.74
N SER A 254 1.97 -11.99 4.02
CA SER A 254 1.73 -11.05 5.13
C SER A 254 2.77 -9.92 5.22
N ALA A 255 3.98 -10.13 4.68
CA ALA A 255 5.03 -9.10 4.57
C ALA A 255 4.94 -8.25 3.29
N LEU A 256 4.11 -8.64 2.32
CA LEU A 256 3.97 -7.95 1.04
C LEU A 256 3.09 -6.72 1.22
N VAL A 257 3.65 -5.55 0.90
CA VAL A 257 2.92 -4.29 0.96
C VAL A 257 2.07 -4.12 -0.31
N PRO A 258 0.76 -3.87 -0.18
CA PRO A 258 -0.12 -3.68 -1.34
C PRO A 258 0.31 -2.50 -2.22
N ASP A 259 0.04 -2.60 -3.53
CA ASP A 259 0.36 -1.54 -4.49
C ASP A 259 -0.31 -0.21 -4.17
N THR A 260 -1.54 -0.25 -3.65
CA THR A 260 -2.28 0.92 -3.18
C THR A 260 -1.55 1.64 -2.06
N VAL A 261 -0.92 0.90 -1.14
CA VAL A 261 -0.12 1.45 -0.05
C VAL A 261 1.20 2.00 -0.58
N ARG A 262 1.86 1.29 -1.51
CA ARG A 262 3.10 1.73 -2.14
C ARG A 262 2.92 3.04 -2.93
N GLN A 263 1.84 3.17 -3.69
CA GLN A 263 1.50 4.40 -4.41
C GLN A 263 1.21 5.55 -3.45
N ALA A 264 0.43 5.30 -2.39
CA ALA A 264 0.16 6.28 -1.35
C ALA A 264 1.44 6.73 -0.65
N ALA A 265 2.35 5.80 -0.34
CA ALA A 265 3.65 6.12 0.28
C ALA A 265 4.52 6.98 -0.64
N SER A 266 4.55 6.71 -1.94
CA SER A 266 5.28 7.54 -2.91
C SER A 266 4.70 8.95 -3.01
N GLN A 267 3.37 9.10 -3.06
CA GLN A 267 2.72 10.41 -3.11
C GLN A 267 2.91 11.18 -1.80
N TYR A 268 2.78 10.49 -0.67
CA TYR A 268 3.04 11.04 0.65
C TYR A 268 4.47 11.54 0.78
N ALA A 269 5.47 10.79 0.31
CA ALA A 269 6.86 11.20 0.35
C ALA A 269 7.09 12.54 -0.36
N SER A 270 6.48 12.73 -1.54
CA SER A 270 6.52 14.00 -2.27
C SER A 270 5.85 15.14 -1.51
N LYS A 271 4.62 14.93 -1.01
CA LYS A 271 3.89 15.96 -0.24
C LYS A 271 4.63 16.33 1.04
N ARG A 272 5.15 15.35 1.78
CA ARG A 272 5.94 15.55 2.99
C ARG A 272 7.20 16.34 2.70
N GLN A 273 7.90 16.03 1.61
CA GLN A 273 9.10 16.74 1.18
C GLN A 273 8.80 18.21 0.88
N GLU A 274 7.74 18.48 0.11
CA GLU A 274 7.31 19.83 -0.22
C GLU A 274 6.91 20.62 1.05
N PHE A 275 6.10 20.03 1.91
CA PHE A 275 5.65 20.65 3.16
C PHE A 275 6.82 20.99 4.09
N CYS A 276 7.75 20.06 4.29
CA CYS A 276 8.94 20.30 5.12
C CYS A 276 9.83 21.39 4.49
N ASN A 277 10.03 21.36 3.17
CA ASN A 277 10.83 22.37 2.48
C ASN A 277 10.24 23.77 2.63
N GLN A 278 8.92 23.92 2.48
CA GLN A 278 8.25 25.21 2.65
C GLN A 278 8.46 25.77 4.07
N ILE A 279 8.27 24.94 5.10
CA ILE A 279 8.47 25.36 6.50
C ILE A 279 9.93 25.76 6.75
N VAL A 280 10.89 24.94 6.30
CA VAL A 280 12.32 25.22 6.51
C VAL A 280 12.77 26.47 5.74
N GLN A 281 12.29 26.68 4.51
CA GLN A 281 12.58 27.89 3.74
C GLN A 281 12.04 29.14 4.42
N GLU A 282 10.77 29.11 4.87
CA GLU A 282 10.16 30.21 5.61
C GLU A 282 10.93 30.51 6.92
N MET A 283 11.32 29.45 7.63
CA MET A 283 12.08 29.54 8.87
C MET A 283 13.47 30.16 8.66
N ASN A 284 14.19 29.74 7.61
CA ASN A 284 15.50 30.28 7.27
C ASN A 284 15.41 31.77 6.89
N ALA A 285 14.46 32.14 6.02
CA ALA A 285 14.29 33.53 5.60
C ALA A 285 13.95 34.47 6.78
N ASP A 286 13.07 34.05 7.69
CA ASP A 286 12.73 34.84 8.88
C ASP A 286 13.93 34.93 9.85
N THR A 287 14.67 33.83 10.05
CA THR A 287 15.89 33.84 10.88
C THR A 287 16.98 34.74 10.32
N GLU A 288 17.20 34.73 9.01
CA GLU A 288 18.15 35.62 8.34
C GLU A 288 17.75 37.09 8.53
N THR A 289 16.46 37.40 8.38
CA THR A 289 15.93 38.75 8.61
C THR A 289 16.17 39.22 10.05
N CYS A 290 15.89 38.38 11.05
CA CYS A 290 16.14 38.68 12.45
C CYS A 290 17.62 38.88 12.75
N ARG A 291 18.49 37.98 12.24
CA ARG A 291 19.95 38.09 12.41
C ARG A 291 20.50 39.36 11.79
N HIS A 292 20.02 39.73 10.60
CA HIS A 292 20.45 40.96 9.92
C HIS A 292 20.12 42.21 10.76
N LYS A 293 18.89 42.31 11.28
CA LYS A 293 18.49 43.40 12.17
C LYS A 293 19.31 43.45 13.46
N LEU A 294 19.54 42.29 14.10
CA LEU A 294 20.37 42.17 15.29
C LEU A 294 21.83 42.55 15.05
N SER A 295 22.38 42.27 13.86
CA SER A 295 23.76 42.62 13.49
C SER A 295 23.98 44.14 13.46
N THR A 296 22.94 44.91 13.14
CA THR A 296 22.97 46.39 13.19
C THR A 296 22.72 46.92 14.61
N ILE A 297 21.74 46.36 15.31
CA ILE A 297 21.28 46.83 16.62
C ILE A 297 22.27 46.50 17.75
N THR A 298 22.82 45.29 17.78
CA THR A 298 23.65 44.83 18.91
C THR A 298 24.90 45.70 19.11
N PRO A 299 25.66 46.08 18.06
CA PRO A 299 26.81 46.98 18.21
C PRO A 299 26.44 48.37 18.75
N GLN A 300 25.26 48.89 18.42
CA GLN A 300 24.77 50.18 18.93
C GLN A 300 24.56 50.12 20.43
N VAL A 301 23.93 49.05 20.92
CA VAL A 301 23.72 48.82 22.35
C VAL A 301 25.04 48.62 23.08
N ASP A 302 25.96 47.85 22.51
CA ASP A 302 27.28 47.57 23.10
C ASP A 302 28.23 48.80 23.11
N ALA A 303 28.08 49.72 22.15
CA ALA A 303 28.84 50.97 22.13
C ALA A 303 28.46 51.90 23.29
N CYS A 304 27.20 51.87 23.72
CA CYS A 304 26.68 52.68 24.82
C CYS A 304 26.92 52.06 26.22
N ASP A 305 27.44 50.83 26.29
CA ASP A 305 27.75 50.14 27.55
C ASP A 305 29.14 50.53 28.08
N LEU A 306 29.15 51.48 29.02
CA LEU A 306 30.37 51.94 29.70
C LEU A 306 30.82 50.99 30.84
N SER A 307 30.10 49.90 31.11
CA SER A 307 30.48 48.95 32.15
C SER A 307 31.55 47.93 31.71
N GLU A 308 31.75 47.77 30.40
CA GLU A 308 32.78 46.93 29.78
C GLU A 308 33.73 47.79 28.93
N PRO A 309 34.79 48.39 29.51
CA PRO A 309 35.80 49.11 28.73
C PRO A 309 36.50 48.13 27.76
N GLY A 310 36.79 48.59 26.55
CA GLY A 310 37.30 47.71 25.47
C GLY A 310 36.24 46.78 24.84
N LEU A 311 36.67 45.61 24.37
CA LEU A 311 35.87 44.64 23.62
C LEU A 311 34.89 43.88 24.56
N PRO A 312 33.57 43.87 24.26
CA PRO A 312 32.56 43.18 25.07
C PRO A 312 32.83 41.69 25.26
N ASN A 313 32.48 41.15 26.44
CA ASN A 313 32.73 39.75 26.79
C ASN A 313 32.07 38.75 25.82
N ARG A 314 30.87 39.05 25.34
CA ARG A 314 30.16 38.27 24.30
C ARG A 314 30.99 38.10 23.02
N LEU A 315 31.67 39.15 22.57
CA LEU A 315 32.50 39.10 21.37
C LEU A 315 33.82 38.36 21.65
N LYS A 316 34.42 38.56 22.82
CA LYS A 316 35.60 37.80 23.29
C LYS A 316 35.34 36.29 23.27
N GLU A 317 34.20 35.84 23.81
CA GLU A 317 33.79 34.43 23.80
C GLU A 317 33.60 33.88 22.38
N LYS A 318 32.92 34.63 21.50
CA LYS A 318 32.72 34.22 20.10
C LYS A 318 34.04 34.12 19.33
N ILE A 319 34.95 35.08 19.50
CA ILE A 319 36.26 35.07 18.86
C ILE A 319 37.11 33.91 19.40
N ALA A 320 37.12 33.68 20.71
CA ALA A 320 37.81 32.54 21.31
C ALA A 320 37.25 31.19 20.80
N ALA A 321 35.94 31.08 20.62
CA ALA A 321 35.30 29.90 20.04
C ALA A 321 35.68 29.69 18.55
N ILE A 322 35.86 30.77 17.78
CA ILE A 322 36.37 30.70 16.40
C ILE A 322 37.84 30.25 16.40
N GLN A 323 38.67 30.85 17.26
CA GLN A 323 40.09 30.56 17.37
C GLN A 323 40.38 29.12 17.85
N SER A 324 39.52 28.56 18.72
CA SER A 324 39.63 27.15 19.12
C SER A 324 39.33 26.15 17.99
N GLN A 325 38.67 26.60 16.91
CA GLN A 325 38.41 25.82 15.69
C GLN A 325 39.40 26.14 14.55
N ASP A 326 40.64 26.51 14.90
CA ASP A 326 41.72 26.95 13.99
C ASP A 326 41.41 28.24 13.20
N GLY A 327 40.36 28.97 13.59
CA GLY A 327 39.96 30.24 12.98
C GLY A 327 39.80 30.19 11.46
N VAL A 328 40.19 31.29 10.80
CA VAL A 328 40.10 31.43 9.33
C VAL A 328 40.97 30.39 8.62
N ARG A 329 42.12 30.00 9.19
CA ARG A 329 42.99 28.97 8.62
C ARG A 329 42.27 27.61 8.56
N GLY A 330 41.62 27.22 9.66
CA GLY A 330 40.83 25.99 9.72
C GLY A 330 39.66 26.01 8.73
N LEU A 331 39.00 27.16 8.57
CA LEU A 331 37.95 27.33 7.56
C LEU A 331 38.47 27.12 6.14
N MET A 332 39.61 27.72 5.78
CA MET A 332 40.23 27.55 4.47
C MET A 332 40.63 26.10 4.21
N GLN A 333 41.14 25.40 5.24
CA GLN A 333 41.47 23.98 5.14
C GLN A 333 40.22 23.12 4.90
N ARG A 334 39.12 23.38 5.63
CA ARG A 334 37.84 22.67 5.40
C ARG A 334 37.28 22.92 4.00
N PHE A 335 37.42 24.15 3.50
CA PHE A 335 37.02 24.46 2.13
C PHE A 335 37.89 23.72 1.10
N GLN A 336 39.20 23.63 1.33
CA GLN A 336 40.09 22.83 0.48
C GLN A 336 39.70 21.35 0.46
N ILE A 337 39.38 20.77 1.62
CA ILE A 337 38.89 19.38 1.71
C ILE A 337 37.64 19.17 0.82
N ASN A 338 36.72 20.13 0.76
CA ASN A 338 35.56 20.02 -0.14
C ASN A 338 35.97 20.00 -1.61
N LEU A 339 36.98 20.80 -2.01
CA LEU A 339 37.50 20.80 -3.38
C LEU A 339 38.20 19.48 -3.71
N ASP A 340 38.93 18.90 -2.76
CA ASP A 340 39.57 17.60 -2.92
C ASP A 340 38.47 16.50 -3.08
N MET A 341 37.42 16.53 -2.24
CA MET A 341 36.27 15.63 -2.38
C MET A 341 35.56 15.76 -3.73
N LYS A 342 35.44 16.98 -4.26
CA LYS A 342 34.88 17.23 -5.59
C LYS A 342 35.69 16.53 -6.68
N GLU A 343 37.02 16.61 -6.62
CA GLU A 343 37.91 15.93 -7.57
C GLU A 343 37.75 14.41 -7.49
N ASP A 344 37.68 13.84 -6.29
CA ASP A 344 37.45 12.40 -6.06
C ASP A 344 36.11 11.93 -6.64
N VAL A 345 35.04 12.70 -6.41
CA VAL A 345 33.70 12.42 -6.95
C VAL A 345 33.73 12.46 -8.48
N GLN A 346 34.36 13.47 -9.08
CA GLN A 346 34.49 13.60 -10.53
C GLN A 346 35.31 12.45 -11.13
N ALA A 347 36.40 12.03 -10.49
CA ALA A 347 37.20 10.88 -10.91
C ALA A 347 36.39 9.57 -10.84
N SER A 348 35.56 9.41 -9.81
CA SER A 348 34.66 8.26 -9.65
C SER A 348 33.59 8.21 -10.75
N VAL A 349 32.99 9.35 -11.11
CA VAL A 349 32.05 9.45 -12.24
C VAL A 349 32.71 9.06 -13.55
N LYS A 350 33.91 9.60 -13.84
CA LYS A 350 34.67 9.25 -15.05
C LYS A 350 35.00 7.76 -15.12
N THR A 351 35.28 7.14 -13.97
CA THR A 351 35.53 5.69 -13.90
C THR A 351 34.28 4.90 -14.27
N ALA A 352 33.12 5.26 -13.71
CA ALA A 352 31.84 4.62 -14.05
C ALA A 352 31.49 4.82 -15.54
N GLN A 353 31.71 6.02 -16.08
CA GLN A 353 31.53 6.33 -17.50
C GLN A 353 32.36 5.40 -18.38
N ARG A 354 33.67 5.29 -18.09
CA ARG A 354 34.59 4.44 -18.83
C ARG A 354 34.14 2.98 -18.84
N VAL A 355 33.68 2.45 -17.69
CA VAL A 355 33.19 1.06 -17.60
C VAL A 355 32.00 0.82 -18.55
N ILE A 356 31.07 1.76 -18.62
CA ILE A 356 29.88 1.67 -19.49
C ILE A 356 30.28 1.76 -20.96
N GLU A 357 31.16 2.71 -21.30
CA GLU A 357 31.60 2.96 -22.68
C GLU A 357 32.49 1.82 -23.21
N GLU A 358 33.37 1.25 -22.38
CA GLU A 358 34.17 0.09 -22.74
C GLU A 358 33.30 -1.14 -23.03
N GLU A 359 32.29 -1.43 -22.20
CA GLU A 359 31.36 -2.53 -22.46
C GLU A 359 30.63 -2.33 -23.80
N GLU A 360 30.10 -1.13 -24.04
CA GLU A 360 29.38 -0.82 -25.27
C GLU A 360 30.28 -0.88 -26.50
N ALA A 361 31.53 -0.40 -26.39
CA ALA A 361 32.51 -0.52 -27.46
C ALA A 361 32.80 -2.00 -27.78
N THR A 362 33.00 -2.83 -26.76
CA THR A 362 33.21 -4.27 -26.97
C THR A 362 32.00 -4.97 -27.58
N ASP A 363 30.78 -4.57 -27.22
CA ASP A 363 29.55 -5.06 -27.85
C ASP A 363 29.51 -4.76 -29.35
N ASN A 364 29.80 -3.50 -29.69
CA ASN A 364 29.77 -3.02 -31.07
C ASN A 364 30.84 -3.71 -31.92
N ASP A 365 32.04 -3.89 -31.38
CA ASP A 365 33.13 -4.64 -32.01
C ASP A 365 32.74 -6.11 -32.27
N MET A 366 32.15 -6.79 -31.29
CA MET A 366 31.71 -8.18 -31.46
C MET A 366 30.55 -8.29 -32.45
N ARG A 367 29.60 -7.35 -32.41
CA ARG A 367 28.52 -7.28 -33.40
C ARG A 367 29.04 -7.05 -34.81
N GLN A 368 30.07 -6.22 -34.98
CA GLN A 368 30.72 -6.02 -36.28
C GLN A 368 31.43 -7.28 -36.76
N LYS A 369 32.10 -8.03 -35.88
CA LYS A 369 32.83 -9.26 -36.21
C LYS A 369 31.92 -10.45 -36.53
N PHE A 370 30.85 -10.65 -35.75
CA PHE A 370 30.01 -11.84 -35.83
C PHE A 370 28.65 -11.60 -36.50
N GLY A 371 28.29 -10.34 -36.78
CA GLY A 371 27.08 -9.96 -37.52
C GLY A 371 25.82 -10.59 -36.92
N VAL A 372 25.09 -11.33 -37.76
CA VAL A 372 23.81 -11.98 -37.40
C VAL A 372 23.95 -13.02 -36.28
N ARG A 373 25.16 -13.59 -36.07
CA ARG A 373 25.40 -14.56 -34.99
C ARG A 373 25.50 -13.87 -33.62
N TRP A 374 25.70 -12.56 -33.57
CA TRP A 374 25.73 -11.78 -32.34
C TRP A 374 24.30 -11.39 -31.93
N THR A 375 23.54 -12.35 -31.41
CA THR A 375 22.10 -12.23 -31.16
C THR A 375 21.74 -11.49 -29.88
N ARG A 376 22.72 -11.00 -29.11
CA ARG A 376 22.44 -10.28 -27.86
C ARG A 376 21.89 -8.88 -28.12
N SER A 377 21.04 -8.45 -27.19
CA SER A 377 20.47 -7.11 -27.12
C SER A 377 21.55 -6.01 -27.14
N LEU A 378 21.22 -4.89 -27.79
CA LEU A 378 22.13 -3.77 -28.01
C LEU A 378 22.51 -3.10 -26.68
N SER A 379 23.82 -2.97 -26.42
CA SER A 379 24.29 -2.35 -25.17
C SER A 379 23.75 -0.93 -24.98
N SER A 380 23.66 -0.13 -26.05
CA SER A 380 23.14 1.24 -25.98
C SER A 380 21.67 1.34 -25.53
N SER A 381 20.85 0.30 -25.74
CA SER A 381 19.46 0.30 -25.24
C SER A 381 19.37 -0.08 -23.77
N ILE A 382 20.29 -0.92 -23.29
CA ILE A 382 20.25 -1.44 -21.91
C ILE A 382 21.00 -0.50 -20.96
N ASN A 383 22.08 0.13 -21.42
CA ASN A 383 22.88 1.03 -20.60
C ASN A 383 22.30 2.46 -20.50
N GLU A 384 21.23 2.79 -21.24
CA GLU A 384 20.61 4.12 -21.24
C GLU A 384 20.18 4.61 -19.84
N PRO A 385 19.60 3.78 -18.95
CA PRO A 385 19.32 4.19 -17.57
C PRO A 385 20.58 4.56 -16.79
N LEU A 386 21.69 3.83 -16.97
CA LEU A 386 22.97 4.15 -16.34
C LEU A 386 23.52 5.49 -16.85
N LYS A 387 23.47 5.71 -18.18
CA LYS A 387 23.87 6.98 -18.81
C LYS A 387 22.99 8.15 -18.41
N LYS A 388 21.68 7.92 -18.18
CA LYS A 388 20.76 8.94 -17.66
C LYS A 388 21.14 9.35 -16.25
N ASP A 389 21.37 8.39 -15.35
CA ASP A 389 21.78 8.66 -13.97
C ASP A 389 23.13 9.39 -13.93
N MET A 390 24.07 8.99 -14.79
CA MET A 390 25.37 9.67 -14.95
C MET A 390 25.23 11.14 -15.36
N ARG A 391 24.44 11.43 -16.42
CA ARG A 391 24.20 12.81 -16.88
C ARG A 391 23.55 13.68 -15.81
N GLU A 392 22.65 13.12 -15.01
CA GLU A 392 22.02 13.85 -13.90
C GLU A 392 23.04 14.20 -12.81
N ILE A 393 23.91 13.26 -12.44
CA ILE A 393 25.00 13.52 -11.47
C ILE A 393 25.96 14.58 -12.01
N GLU A 394 26.38 14.49 -13.28
CA GLU A 394 27.26 15.49 -13.89
C GLU A 394 26.64 16.89 -13.89
N LYS A 395 25.34 16.99 -14.16
CA LYS A 395 24.61 18.26 -14.09
C LYS A 395 24.61 18.81 -12.66
N GLN A 396 24.37 17.97 -11.67
CA GLN A 396 24.39 18.37 -10.26
C GLN A 396 25.79 18.83 -9.82
N LEU A 397 26.85 18.14 -10.27
CA LEU A 397 28.24 18.51 -9.99
C LEU A 397 28.64 19.86 -10.60
N LYS A 398 28.10 20.21 -11.77
CA LYS A 398 28.32 21.54 -12.37
C LYS A 398 27.69 22.64 -11.51
N LEU A 399 26.45 22.44 -11.06
CA LEU A 399 25.78 23.40 -10.17
C LEU A 399 26.51 23.55 -8.83
N ALA A 400 27.04 22.45 -8.29
CA ALA A 400 27.87 22.49 -7.08
C ALA A 400 29.18 23.25 -7.32
N ALA A 401 29.79 23.11 -8.50
CA ALA A 401 30.99 23.88 -8.85
C ALA A 401 30.72 25.38 -8.90
N ASP A 402 29.61 25.81 -9.49
CA ASP A 402 29.20 27.22 -9.49
C ASP A 402 28.97 27.74 -8.06
N ALA A 403 28.41 26.91 -7.18
CA ALA A 403 28.24 27.24 -5.76
C ALA A 403 29.57 27.39 -5.02
N ASP A 404 30.56 26.51 -5.28
CA ASP A 404 31.90 26.64 -4.71
C ASP A 404 32.56 27.95 -5.11
N ASP A 405 32.38 28.38 -6.36
CA ASP A 405 32.94 29.65 -6.86
C ASP A 405 32.30 30.86 -6.19
N ILE A 406 30.99 30.79 -5.87
CA ILE A 406 30.31 31.81 -5.05
C ILE A 406 30.92 31.87 -3.64
N VAL A 407 31.16 30.71 -3.01
CA VAL A 407 31.77 30.64 -1.67
C VAL A 407 33.19 31.23 -1.71
N ARG A 408 33.99 30.89 -2.73
CA ARG A 408 35.32 31.45 -2.94
C ARG A 408 35.27 32.97 -3.10
N GLY A 409 34.35 33.48 -3.92
CA GLY A 409 34.14 34.93 -4.07
C GLY A 409 33.73 35.63 -2.76
N LYS A 410 32.91 34.99 -1.92
CA LYS A 410 32.56 35.50 -0.58
C LYS A 410 33.77 35.54 0.37
N ILE A 411 34.63 34.53 0.33
CA ILE A 411 35.88 34.50 1.10
C ILE A 411 36.79 35.66 0.68
N ASP A 412 37.00 35.83 -0.62
CA ASP A 412 37.91 36.85 -1.15
C ASP A 412 37.40 38.28 -0.89
N SER A 413 36.11 38.53 -1.12
CA SER A 413 35.49 39.85 -0.88
C SER A 413 35.47 40.27 0.60
N LYS A 414 35.40 39.31 1.54
CA LYS A 414 35.35 39.58 2.98
C LYS A 414 36.70 39.38 3.67
N ARG A 415 37.79 39.22 2.92
CA ARG A 415 39.11 38.86 3.45
C ARG A 415 39.63 39.83 4.52
N SER A 416 39.47 41.13 4.30
CA SER A 416 39.87 42.16 5.28
C SER A 416 39.11 42.07 6.60
N LEU A 417 37.86 41.60 6.58
CA LEU A 417 37.07 41.35 7.79
C LEU A 417 37.53 40.06 8.48
N LEU A 418 37.78 39.00 7.71
CA LEU A 418 38.23 37.72 8.25
C LEU A 418 39.61 37.83 8.91
N ASP A 419 40.54 38.61 8.33
CA ASP A 419 41.88 38.84 8.89
C ASP A 419 41.80 39.48 10.30
N LEU A 420 40.76 40.26 10.58
CA LEU A 420 40.50 40.85 11.89
C LEU A 420 40.31 39.79 12.98
N LEU A 421 39.70 38.65 12.66
CA LEU A 421 39.48 37.54 13.60
C LEU A 421 40.77 36.79 13.94
N GLY A 422 41.83 37.00 13.16
CA GLY A 422 43.17 36.45 13.40
C GLY A 422 43.99 37.25 14.42
N LEU A 423 43.54 38.44 14.82
CA LEU A 423 44.19 39.26 15.84
C LEU A 423 44.00 38.66 17.24
N ASN A 424 44.94 38.94 18.13
CA ASN A 424 44.83 38.50 19.53
C ASN A 424 43.82 39.38 20.31
N ALA A 425 43.35 38.88 21.46
CA ALA A 425 42.34 39.57 22.25
C ALA A 425 42.78 40.98 22.66
N GLU A 426 44.06 41.19 22.99
CA GLU A 426 44.63 42.49 23.39
C GLU A 426 44.64 43.52 22.24
N GLN A 427 44.96 43.08 21.02
CA GLN A 427 44.93 43.92 19.82
C GLN A 427 43.51 44.36 19.50
N LEU A 428 42.54 43.45 19.61
CA LEU A 428 41.12 43.77 19.40
C LEU A 428 40.57 44.68 20.50
N ASP A 429 40.96 44.44 21.76
CA ASP A 429 40.60 45.30 22.90
C ASP A 429 41.13 46.72 22.70
N GLY A 430 42.39 46.86 22.26
CA GLY A 430 43.02 48.15 21.96
C GLY A 430 42.45 48.88 20.73
N MET A 431 41.83 48.18 19.79
CA MET A 431 41.10 48.82 18.69
C MET A 431 39.77 49.43 19.15
N VAL A 432 39.14 48.82 20.15
CA VAL A 432 37.87 49.29 20.73
C VAL A 432 38.13 50.37 21.78
N ALA A 433 39.13 50.19 22.65
CA ALA A 433 39.52 51.15 23.68
C ALA A 433 40.15 52.42 23.06
N GLY A 434 39.48 53.56 23.23
CA GLY A 434 39.95 54.86 22.72
C GLY A 434 40.81 55.62 23.73
N SER A 435 41.31 56.79 23.33
CA SER A 435 42.00 57.74 24.22
C SER A 435 41.10 58.21 25.39
N GLY A 436 39.76 58.12 25.21
CA GLY A 436 38.73 58.50 26.17
C GLY A 436 38.31 57.42 27.19
N ASP A 437 38.70 56.15 27.04
CA ASP A 437 38.31 55.09 28.01
C ASP A 437 38.90 55.35 29.41
N LYS A 438 40.06 56.03 29.47
CA LYS A 438 40.68 56.50 30.74
C LYS A 438 39.93 57.66 31.40
N ALA A 439 39.05 58.36 30.68
CA ALA A 439 38.24 59.45 31.24
C ALA A 439 36.95 58.95 31.93
N TYR A 440 36.41 57.81 31.47
CA TYR A 440 35.20 57.21 32.04
C TYR A 440 35.45 56.47 33.36
N GLU A 441 36.68 56.05 33.66
CA GLU A 441 37.08 55.57 35.00
C GLU A 441 36.89 56.64 36.10
N CYS A 442 36.84 57.94 35.74
CA CYS A 442 36.79 59.05 36.70
C CYS A 442 35.37 59.62 36.94
N MET A 443 34.32 59.14 36.24
CA MET A 443 32.97 59.76 36.25
C MET A 443 31.90 58.87 36.91
N SER A 444 32.13 58.43 38.15
CA SER A 444 31.23 57.50 38.86
C SER A 444 29.98 58.11 39.51
N VAL A 445 29.63 59.39 39.31
CA VAL A 445 28.60 60.06 40.14
C VAL A 445 27.65 61.04 39.39
N GLN A 446 27.22 60.74 38.15
CA GLN A 446 26.14 61.52 37.51
C GLN A 446 24.89 60.67 37.24
N SER A 447 23.72 61.18 37.64
CA SER A 447 22.40 60.53 37.51
C SER A 447 22.02 60.16 36.08
N ALA A 448 22.60 60.83 35.07
CA ALA A 448 22.43 60.51 33.66
C ALA A 448 23.07 59.16 33.28
N VAL A 449 24.26 58.84 33.80
CA VAL A 449 24.98 57.59 33.51
C VAL A 449 24.26 56.37 34.07
N ILE A 450 23.60 56.51 35.23
CA ILE A 450 22.79 55.45 35.84
C ILE A 450 21.56 55.14 34.96
N LYS A 451 20.87 56.17 34.45
CA LYS A 451 19.73 55.99 33.54
C LYS A 451 20.12 55.30 32.23
N THR A 452 21.26 55.68 31.66
CA THR A 452 21.81 55.03 30.45
C THR A 452 22.11 53.56 30.71
N ARG A 453 22.71 53.22 31.85
CA ARG A 453 23.02 51.85 32.24
C ARG A 453 21.77 50.98 32.41
N GLU A 454 20.71 51.52 33.02
CA GLU A 454 19.42 50.83 33.16
C GLU A 454 18.73 50.58 31.81
N ALA A 455 18.79 51.55 30.88
CA ALA A 455 18.24 51.40 29.54
C ALA A 455 19.00 50.34 28.71
N VAL A 456 20.34 50.38 28.73
CA VAL A 456 21.19 49.38 28.07
C VAL A 456 20.95 47.97 28.63
N ALA A 457 20.78 47.83 29.96
CA ALA A 457 20.46 46.55 30.58
C ALA A 457 19.11 45.97 30.10
N LYS A 458 18.09 46.82 29.92
CA LYS A 458 16.79 46.41 29.37
C LYS A 458 16.91 45.94 27.92
N LEU A 459 17.61 46.69 27.06
CA LEU A 459 17.85 46.32 25.67
C LEU A 459 18.60 44.99 25.54
N ARG A 460 19.61 44.75 26.39
CA ARG A 460 20.35 43.48 26.44
C ARG A 460 19.47 42.29 26.84
N LEU A 461 18.52 42.49 27.76
CA LEU A 461 17.56 41.44 28.11
C LEU A 461 16.69 41.05 26.91
N ILE A 462 16.19 42.04 26.15
CA ILE A 462 15.40 41.78 24.94
C ILE A 462 16.24 41.06 23.88
N ILE A 463 17.48 41.50 23.62
CA ILE A 463 18.39 40.84 22.67
C ILE A 463 18.63 39.37 23.08
N LYS A 464 18.86 39.12 24.38
CA LYS A 464 19.07 37.76 24.91
C LYS A 464 17.81 36.89 24.74
N GLU A 465 16.63 37.45 24.94
CA GLU A 465 15.36 36.75 24.73
C GLU A 465 15.15 36.40 23.25
N VAL A 466 15.45 37.32 22.33
CA VAL A 466 15.40 37.06 20.89
C VAL A 466 16.40 35.97 20.49
N ASP A 467 17.66 36.03 20.96
CA ASP A 467 18.67 35.01 20.70
C ASP A 467 18.24 33.61 21.22
N SER A 468 17.58 33.56 22.38
CA SER A 468 16.98 32.34 22.93
C SER A 468 15.88 31.78 22.03
N LEU A 469 14.97 32.63 21.55
CA LEU A 469 13.88 32.22 20.65
C LEU A 469 14.39 31.77 19.27
N ILE A 470 15.45 32.40 18.75
CA ILE A 470 16.13 31.94 17.53
C ILE A 470 16.77 30.55 17.76
N SER A 471 17.32 30.31 18.94
CA SER A 471 17.87 29.00 19.31
C SER A 471 16.78 27.93 19.43
N GLN A 472 15.62 28.26 20.00
CA GLN A 472 14.44 27.38 20.01
C GLN A 472 13.97 27.05 18.59
N ARG A 473 14.00 28.02 17.68
CA ARG A 473 13.65 27.80 16.27
C ARG A 473 14.57 26.78 15.59
N GLU A 474 15.86 26.79 15.92
CA GLU A 474 16.80 25.75 15.46
C GLU A 474 16.41 24.36 15.99
N GLN A 475 15.93 24.26 17.24
CA GLN A 475 15.42 23.01 17.79
C GLN A 475 14.17 22.52 17.05
N ILE A 476 13.23 23.43 16.71
CA ILE A 476 12.05 23.08 15.90
C ILE A 476 12.49 22.56 14.53
N ARG A 477 13.47 23.20 13.88
CA ARG A 477 14.03 22.71 12.60
C ARG A 477 14.56 21.28 12.73
N ASN A 478 15.36 21.01 13.76
CA ASN A 478 15.93 19.69 14.01
C ASN A 478 14.84 18.65 14.28
N SER A 479 13.77 19.00 15.00
CA SER A 479 12.61 18.12 15.21
C SER A 479 11.88 17.76 13.91
N ILE A 480 11.75 18.71 12.97
CA ILE A 480 11.16 18.46 11.63
C ILE A 480 12.04 17.46 10.85
N ILE A 481 13.35 17.68 10.83
CA ILE A 481 14.31 16.80 10.14
C ILE A 481 14.30 15.40 10.75
N TYR A 482 14.41 15.31 12.08
CA TYR A 482 14.40 14.04 12.81
C TYR A 482 13.14 13.23 12.50
N ARG A 483 11.96 13.86 12.57
CA ARG A 483 10.69 13.20 12.25
C ARG A 483 10.65 12.70 10.82
N LYS A 484 11.09 13.53 9.85
CA LYS A 484 11.12 13.16 8.43
C LYS A 484 11.97 11.91 8.18
N GLU A 485 13.09 11.77 8.89
CA GLU A 485 14.04 10.65 8.71
C GLU A 485 13.60 9.37 9.42
N HIS A 486 12.92 9.47 10.57
CA HIS A 486 12.58 8.32 11.43
C HIS A 486 11.13 7.84 11.29
N GLU A 487 10.33 8.47 10.44
CA GLU A 487 8.93 8.10 10.22
C GLU A 487 8.78 6.89 9.28
N ASP A 488 8.20 5.81 9.80
CA ASP A 488 7.76 4.65 9.02
C ASP A 488 6.39 4.91 8.38
N ALA A 489 6.41 5.69 7.30
CA ALA A 489 5.22 6.06 6.56
C ALA A 489 4.51 4.84 5.95
N VAL A 490 5.26 3.83 5.49
CA VAL A 490 4.70 2.66 4.80
C VAL A 490 3.85 1.84 5.76
N LYS A 491 4.39 1.53 6.96
CA LYS A 491 3.65 0.77 7.96
C LYS A 491 2.38 1.49 8.42
N THR A 492 2.48 2.80 8.65
CA THR A 492 1.33 3.60 9.09
C THR A 492 0.26 3.68 8.02
N LEU A 493 0.64 3.92 6.76
CA LEU A 493 -0.28 3.92 5.62
C LEU A 493 -0.92 2.54 5.43
N SER A 494 -0.16 1.45 5.58
CA SER A 494 -0.67 0.10 5.47
C SER A 494 -1.79 -0.15 6.49
N ASN A 495 -1.56 0.19 7.76
CA ASN A 495 -2.56 0.01 8.82
C ASN A 495 -3.83 0.84 8.57
N LEU A 496 -3.69 2.08 8.09
CA LEU A 496 -4.84 2.96 7.85
C LEU A 496 -5.65 2.52 6.62
N ILE A 497 -4.98 2.19 5.52
CA ILE A 497 -5.64 1.81 4.26
C ILE A 497 -6.31 0.44 4.41
N LEU A 498 -5.62 -0.54 5.01
CA LEU A 498 -6.20 -1.86 5.28
C LEU A 498 -7.30 -1.80 6.36
N GLY A 499 -7.26 -0.80 7.25
CA GLY A 499 -8.33 -0.49 8.20
C GLY A 499 -9.56 0.20 7.58
N GLY A 500 -9.58 0.42 6.26
CA GLY A 500 -10.73 0.96 5.53
C GLY A 500 -10.69 2.46 5.25
N LYS A 501 -9.58 3.16 5.57
CA LYS A 501 -9.43 4.57 5.20
C LYS A 501 -9.04 4.72 3.73
N THR A 502 -9.44 5.84 3.14
CA THR A 502 -8.98 6.22 1.80
C THR A 502 -7.50 6.61 1.82
N GLN A 503 -6.83 6.53 0.66
CA GLN A 503 -5.42 6.95 0.52
C GLN A 503 -5.24 8.40 0.99
N THR A 504 -6.16 9.30 0.62
CA THR A 504 -6.10 10.72 0.96
C THR A 504 -6.18 10.95 2.46
N GLU A 505 -7.17 10.35 3.13
CA GLU A 505 -7.32 10.49 4.58
C GLU A 505 -6.11 9.95 5.35
N ALA A 506 -5.56 8.82 4.89
CA ALA A 506 -4.38 8.22 5.53
C ALA A 506 -3.15 9.15 5.41
N MET A 507 -2.96 9.78 4.25
CA MET A 507 -1.89 10.76 4.03
C MET A 507 -2.07 12.03 4.88
N ASP A 508 -3.29 12.54 4.98
CA ASP A 508 -3.58 13.77 5.73
C ASP A 508 -3.34 13.58 7.23
N ILE A 509 -3.68 12.41 7.78
CA ILE A 509 -3.38 12.05 9.17
C ILE A 509 -1.87 12.05 9.45
N LEU A 510 -1.07 11.52 8.52
CA LEU A 510 0.39 11.54 8.64
C LEU A 510 0.96 12.96 8.54
N LEU A 511 0.44 13.79 7.63
CA LEU A 511 0.86 15.19 7.50
C LEU A 511 0.47 16.03 8.72
N ALA A 512 -0.62 15.71 9.41
CA ALA A 512 -1.04 16.43 10.62
C ALA A 512 0.03 16.42 11.73
N GLY A 513 0.88 15.39 11.78
CA GLY A 513 2.03 15.34 12.71
C GLY A 513 3.07 16.44 12.45
N PHE A 514 3.23 16.88 11.20
CA PHE A 514 4.10 18.01 10.85
C PHE A 514 3.38 19.37 11.03
N ALA A 515 2.05 19.39 10.97
CA ALA A 515 1.27 20.61 11.19
C ALA A 515 1.47 21.20 12.60
N GLN A 516 1.65 20.34 13.62
CA GLN A 516 1.94 20.78 14.99
C GLN A 516 3.28 21.54 15.08
N LEU A 517 4.35 20.99 14.48
CA LEU A 517 5.66 21.65 14.42
C LEU A 517 5.59 22.98 13.65
N ARG A 518 4.77 23.04 12.59
CA ARG A 518 4.50 24.29 11.88
C ARG A 518 3.84 25.33 12.78
N GLU A 519 2.86 24.92 13.60
CA GLU A 519 2.19 25.83 14.52
C GLU A 519 3.14 26.38 15.60
N GLU A 520 4.03 25.53 16.14
CA GLU A 520 5.09 25.96 17.06
C GLU A 520 6.01 27.02 16.42
N PHE A 521 6.42 26.80 15.17
CA PHE A 521 7.20 27.79 14.42
C PHE A 521 6.42 29.10 14.22
N VAL A 522 5.15 29.05 13.83
CA VAL A 522 4.32 30.25 13.64
C VAL A 522 4.18 31.05 14.93
N LYS A 523 4.00 30.38 16.08
CA LYS A 523 3.97 31.03 17.41
C LYS A 523 5.31 31.68 17.73
N ASN A 524 6.43 30.95 17.57
CA ASN A 524 7.77 31.47 17.78
C ASN A 524 8.05 32.70 16.89
N LYS A 525 7.72 32.62 15.59
CA LYS A 525 7.85 33.72 14.63
C LYS A 525 7.13 34.98 15.09
N LYS A 526 5.88 34.85 15.55
CA LYS A 526 5.09 35.98 16.04
C LYS A 526 5.75 36.67 17.25
N ILE A 527 6.17 35.89 18.25
CA ILE A 527 6.81 36.42 19.47
C ILE A 527 8.12 37.14 19.11
N VAL A 528 8.94 36.54 18.24
CA VAL A 528 10.19 37.16 17.78
C VAL A 528 9.92 38.47 17.06
N GLN A 529 8.91 38.53 16.18
CA GLN A 529 8.57 39.76 15.45
C GLN A 529 8.10 40.88 16.40
N GLU A 530 7.29 40.56 17.41
CA GLU A 530 6.84 41.52 18.43
C GLU A 530 8.01 42.05 19.27
N LEU A 531 8.91 41.17 19.72
CA LEU A 531 10.11 41.56 20.45
C LEU A 531 11.09 42.39 19.61
N MET A 532 11.27 42.05 18.33
CA MET A 532 12.12 42.80 17.41
C MET A 532 11.57 44.21 17.15
N GLN A 533 10.25 44.38 16.98
CA GLN A 533 9.63 45.71 16.86
C GLN A 533 9.79 46.54 18.13
N LYS A 534 9.63 45.90 19.29
CA LYS A 534 9.85 46.55 20.59
C LYS A 534 11.31 46.99 20.75
N LEU A 535 12.25 46.13 20.37
CA LEU A 535 13.68 46.42 20.41
C LEU A 535 14.05 47.60 19.50
N GLU A 536 13.53 47.62 18.27
CA GLU A 536 13.73 48.73 17.31
C GLU A 536 13.24 50.06 17.89
N LYS A 537 12.03 50.08 18.46
CA LYS A 537 11.45 51.28 19.06
C LYS A 537 12.23 51.77 20.28
N GLU A 538 12.59 50.87 21.20
CA GLU A 538 13.33 51.24 22.41
C GLU A 538 14.74 51.76 22.08
N ILE A 539 15.38 51.25 21.02
CA ILE A 539 16.66 51.76 20.52
C ILE A 539 16.53 53.13 19.88
N GLU A 540 15.50 53.35 19.06
CA GLU A 540 15.27 54.65 18.43
C GLU A 540 15.04 55.75 19.49
N GLU A 541 14.20 55.46 20.48
CA GLU A 541 13.99 56.35 21.63
C GLU A 541 15.30 56.60 22.39
N PHE A 542 16.07 55.55 22.70
CA PHE A 542 17.33 55.65 23.42
C PHE A 542 18.41 56.45 22.68
N LEU A 543 18.57 56.23 21.37
CA LEU A 543 19.54 56.95 20.54
C LEU A 543 19.15 58.42 20.36
N SER A 544 17.85 58.75 20.32
CA SER A 544 17.37 60.14 20.22
C SER A 544 17.70 60.99 21.46
N GLU A 545 17.80 60.35 22.63
CA GLU A 545 18.12 61.00 23.90
C GLU A 545 19.63 61.19 24.13
N GLN A 546 20.48 60.44 23.41
CA GLN A 546 21.94 60.58 23.48
C GLN A 546 22.47 61.60 22.47
N LYS A 547 23.30 62.53 22.95
CA LYS A 547 24.17 63.31 22.05
C LYS A 547 25.25 62.38 21.52
N GLN A 548 25.30 62.17 20.20
CA GLN A 548 26.37 61.38 19.57
C GLN A 548 27.74 61.99 19.90
N ASP A 549 28.51 61.28 20.71
CA ASP A 549 29.91 61.58 20.98
C ASP A 549 30.78 60.93 19.88
N GLU A 550 31.83 61.61 19.42
CA GLU A 550 32.70 61.11 18.34
C GLU A 550 33.37 59.78 18.74
N GLU A 551 33.72 59.61 20.02
CA GLU A 551 34.27 58.36 20.56
C GLU A 551 33.25 57.22 20.57
N MET A 552 31.97 57.50 20.80
CA MET A 552 30.91 56.49 20.79
C MET A 552 30.64 55.99 19.38
N SER A 553 30.62 56.91 18.40
CA SER A 553 30.51 56.54 16.97
C SER A 553 31.72 55.74 16.48
N ARG A 554 32.93 56.08 16.95
CA ARG A 554 34.14 55.30 16.67
C ARG A 554 34.04 53.89 17.25
N ARG A 555 33.64 53.76 18.52
CA ARG A 555 33.45 52.47 19.21
C ARG A 555 32.40 51.61 18.49
N GLU A 556 31.25 52.19 18.14
CA GLU A 556 30.20 51.53 17.35
C GLU A 556 30.75 51.02 16.01
N SER A 557 31.51 51.84 15.28
CA SER A 557 32.10 51.47 14.00
C SER A 557 33.05 50.26 14.10
N VAL A 558 33.90 50.23 15.14
CA VAL A 558 34.83 49.10 15.37
C VAL A 558 34.06 47.84 15.79
N LEU A 559 33.11 47.95 16.72
CA LEU A 559 32.28 46.82 17.16
C LEU A 559 31.41 46.25 16.03
N SER A 560 30.89 47.12 15.15
CA SER A 560 30.17 46.72 13.95
C SER A 560 31.07 45.94 12.99
N LYS A 561 32.29 46.41 12.72
CA LYS A 561 33.26 45.67 11.88
C LYS A 561 33.62 44.29 12.45
N ILE A 562 33.84 44.20 13.76
CA ILE A 562 34.12 42.91 14.43
C ILE A 562 32.91 41.98 14.33
N SER A 563 31.69 42.50 14.54
CA SER A 563 30.46 41.73 14.43
C SER A 563 30.24 41.22 13.00
N GLN A 564 30.43 42.08 12.00
CA GLN A 564 30.37 41.70 10.58
C GLN A 564 31.40 40.64 10.21
N ALA A 565 32.61 40.70 10.79
CA ALA A 565 33.64 39.68 10.59
C ALA A 565 33.20 38.32 11.16
N ILE A 566 32.66 38.30 12.38
CA ILE A 566 32.13 37.09 13.02
C ILE A 566 30.98 36.50 12.20
N ASP A 567 30.03 37.34 11.78
CA ASP A 567 28.88 36.91 10.97
C ASP A 567 29.33 36.35 9.62
N ALA A 568 30.30 36.99 8.96
CA ALA A 568 30.91 36.51 7.73
C ALA A 568 31.58 35.13 7.91
N TYR A 569 32.32 34.94 9.01
CA TYR A 569 32.95 33.66 9.31
C TYR A 569 31.91 32.54 9.49
N TYR A 570 30.84 32.78 10.25
CA TYR A 570 29.79 31.78 10.46
C TYR A 570 29.00 31.49 9.19
N GLU A 571 28.69 32.51 8.39
CA GLU A 571 28.03 32.35 7.08
C GLU A 571 28.86 31.46 6.16
N ILE A 572 30.14 31.77 5.96
CA ILE A 572 31.03 30.98 5.10
C ILE A 572 31.22 29.57 5.67
N THR A 573 31.39 29.43 6.98
CA THR A 573 31.48 28.12 7.64
C THR A 573 30.23 27.27 7.40
N SER A 574 29.04 27.88 7.39
CA SER A 574 27.79 27.18 7.06
C SER A 574 27.83 26.63 5.63
N TYR A 575 28.20 27.47 4.65
CA TYR A 575 28.31 27.02 3.25
C TYR A 575 29.37 25.93 3.05
N VAL A 576 30.52 26.04 3.73
CA VAL A 576 31.56 25.00 3.68
C VAL A 576 31.03 23.70 4.27
N ARG A 577 30.29 23.74 5.39
CA ARG A 577 29.69 22.54 5.99
C ARG A 577 28.63 21.90 5.08
N GLU A 578 27.81 22.72 4.43
CA GLU A 578 26.84 22.26 3.43
C GLU A 578 27.53 21.59 2.24
N GLY A 579 28.64 22.17 1.75
CA GLY A 579 29.47 21.57 0.72
C GLY A 579 30.02 20.19 1.13
N THR A 580 30.54 20.05 2.36
CA THR A 580 31.04 18.75 2.87
C THR A 580 29.94 17.69 2.88
N SER A 581 28.75 18.05 3.37
CA SER A 581 27.58 17.15 3.39
C SER A 581 27.15 16.77 1.97
N TYR A 582 27.10 17.75 1.06
CA TYR A 582 26.72 17.53 -0.33
C TYR A 582 27.68 16.59 -1.06
N TYR A 583 29.00 16.82 -0.97
CA TYR A 583 29.99 15.98 -1.64
C TYR A 583 30.03 14.56 -1.05
N SER A 584 29.88 14.43 0.27
CA SER A 584 29.77 13.11 0.93
C SER A 584 28.56 12.32 0.42
N ALA A 585 27.37 12.96 0.37
CA ALA A 585 26.16 12.33 -0.15
C ALA A 585 26.23 12.01 -1.65
N THR A 586 26.91 12.86 -2.42
CA THR A 586 27.09 12.66 -3.86
C THR A 586 28.07 11.52 -4.14
N GLN A 587 29.15 11.41 -3.36
CA GLN A 587 30.08 10.28 -3.43
C GLN A 587 29.37 8.95 -3.22
N GLU A 588 28.44 8.86 -2.26
CA GLU A 588 27.66 7.63 -2.05
C GLU A 588 26.80 7.27 -3.27
N LYS A 589 26.14 8.25 -3.89
CA LYS A 589 25.37 8.06 -5.13
C LYS A 589 26.25 7.58 -6.28
N VAL A 590 27.43 8.19 -6.43
CA VAL A 590 28.39 7.83 -7.48
C VAL A 590 28.96 6.43 -7.26
N ASN A 591 29.26 6.05 -6.02
CA ASN A 591 29.69 4.71 -5.68
C ASN A 591 28.63 3.66 -6.06
N LYS A 592 27.35 3.92 -5.76
CA LYS A 592 26.24 3.04 -6.18
C LYS A 592 26.14 2.94 -7.70
N LEU A 593 26.26 4.05 -8.42
CA LEU A 593 26.28 4.04 -9.89
C LEU A 593 27.45 3.22 -10.43
N ARG A 594 28.65 3.39 -9.85
CA ARG A 594 29.87 2.66 -10.23
C ARG A 594 29.69 1.16 -10.04
N THR A 595 29.22 0.71 -8.87
CA THR A 595 28.94 -0.70 -8.61
C THR A 595 27.93 -1.28 -9.60
N ARG A 596 26.82 -0.57 -9.86
CA ARG A 596 25.86 -1.03 -10.88
C ARG A 596 26.47 -1.11 -12.28
N ALA A 597 27.37 -0.19 -12.64
CA ALA A 597 28.06 -0.20 -13.93
C ALA A 597 29.05 -1.38 -14.03
N GLU A 598 29.77 -1.66 -12.95
CA GLU A 598 30.67 -2.82 -12.83
C GLU A 598 29.89 -4.14 -12.91
N ASP A 599 28.81 -4.29 -12.13
CA ASP A 599 27.92 -5.46 -12.16
C ASP A 599 27.30 -5.66 -13.56
N PHE A 600 26.86 -4.57 -14.19
CA PHE A 600 26.36 -4.58 -15.55
C PHE A 600 27.43 -5.11 -16.51
N ARG A 601 28.66 -4.59 -16.45
CA ARG A 601 29.76 -5.07 -17.30
C ARG A 601 30.05 -6.55 -17.07
N VAL A 602 30.12 -7.00 -15.81
CA VAL A 602 30.38 -8.42 -15.49
C VAL A 602 29.29 -9.32 -16.09
N ALA A 603 28.01 -8.97 -15.90
CA ALA A 603 26.91 -9.74 -16.47
C ALA A 603 26.98 -9.80 -18.01
N ARG A 604 27.41 -8.69 -18.64
CA ARG A 604 27.59 -8.60 -20.09
C ARG A 604 28.81 -9.35 -20.60
N ASP A 605 29.89 -9.40 -19.83
CA ASP A 605 31.08 -10.18 -20.14
C ASP A 605 30.78 -11.68 -20.08
N ILE A 606 30.02 -12.14 -19.09
CA ILE A 606 29.54 -13.54 -19.03
C ILE A 606 28.68 -13.87 -20.27
N GLN A 607 27.70 -13.02 -20.61
CA GLN A 607 26.88 -13.21 -21.81
C GLN A 607 27.72 -13.23 -23.09
N LYS A 608 28.78 -12.40 -23.15
CA LYS A 608 29.71 -12.34 -24.28
C LYS A 608 30.47 -13.66 -24.39
N GLU A 609 31.01 -14.19 -23.30
CA GLU A 609 31.75 -15.45 -23.25
C GLU A 609 30.87 -16.65 -23.63
N ASP A 610 29.66 -16.75 -23.06
CA ASP A 610 28.70 -17.82 -23.38
C ASP A 610 28.34 -17.83 -24.87
N LEU A 611 28.07 -16.65 -25.43
CA LEU A 611 27.72 -16.51 -26.85
C LEU A 611 28.92 -16.81 -27.75
N LEU A 612 30.13 -16.40 -27.36
CA LEU A 612 31.36 -16.74 -28.09
C LEU A 612 31.61 -18.25 -28.09
N SER A 613 31.40 -18.95 -26.96
CA SER A 613 31.50 -20.42 -26.91
C SER A 613 30.49 -21.07 -27.86
N SER A 614 29.23 -20.64 -27.79
CA SER A 614 28.17 -21.17 -28.66
C SER A 614 28.44 -20.93 -30.15
N ILE A 615 28.92 -19.74 -30.53
CA ILE A 615 29.31 -19.44 -31.92
C ILE A 615 30.48 -20.31 -32.36
N THR A 616 31.48 -20.51 -31.48
CA THR A 616 32.67 -21.31 -31.79
C THR A 616 32.32 -22.79 -31.97
N GLU A 617 31.46 -23.34 -31.09
CA GLU A 617 30.94 -24.70 -31.20
C GLU A 617 30.10 -24.89 -32.47
N ALA A 618 29.22 -23.93 -32.80
CA ALA A 618 28.42 -23.98 -34.02
C ALA A 618 29.30 -23.93 -35.29
N CYS A 619 30.36 -23.10 -35.28
CA CYS A 619 31.36 -23.07 -36.35
C CYS A 619 32.12 -24.41 -36.47
N ALA A 620 32.49 -25.03 -35.35
CA ALA A 620 33.18 -26.32 -35.34
C ALA A 620 32.31 -27.48 -35.85
N GLN A 621 30.99 -27.41 -35.64
CA GLN A 621 30.03 -28.41 -36.09
C GLN A 621 29.53 -28.22 -37.54
N GLY A 622 30.00 -27.17 -38.24
CA GLY A 622 29.66 -26.94 -39.65
C GLY A 622 28.19 -26.63 -39.92
N THR A 623 27.44 -26.12 -38.94
CA THR A 623 26.03 -25.80 -39.11
C THR A 623 25.84 -24.57 -40.02
N PRO A 624 24.95 -24.63 -41.04
CA PRO A 624 24.66 -23.47 -41.88
C PRO A 624 23.99 -22.36 -41.08
N VAL A 625 24.27 -21.11 -41.48
CA VAL A 625 23.68 -19.90 -40.88
C VAL A 625 22.16 -19.95 -41.04
N ALA A 626 21.44 -20.17 -39.93
CA ALA A 626 19.99 -19.96 -39.91
C ALA A 626 19.70 -18.47 -40.09
N SER A 627 18.81 -18.15 -41.04
CA SER A 627 18.26 -16.81 -41.26
C SER A 627 17.70 -16.25 -39.95
N PRO A 628 17.83 -14.94 -39.67
CA PRO A 628 17.43 -14.38 -38.40
C PRO A 628 15.91 -14.53 -38.17
N PRO A 629 15.44 -14.82 -36.95
CA PRO A 629 14.08 -14.47 -36.60
C PRO A 629 13.95 -12.96 -36.73
N ALA A 630 12.90 -12.50 -37.41
CA ALA A 630 12.58 -11.08 -37.52
C ALA A 630 12.62 -10.46 -36.12
N PHE A 631 13.31 -9.32 -35.98
CA PHE A 631 13.21 -8.45 -34.82
C PHE A 631 11.72 -8.26 -34.52
N ALA A 632 11.25 -8.82 -33.40
CA ALA A 632 9.99 -8.38 -32.84
C ALA A 632 10.18 -6.90 -32.49
N PRO A 633 9.32 -5.98 -33.00
CA PRO A 633 9.37 -4.60 -32.57
C PRO A 633 9.25 -4.55 -31.05
N PRO A 634 9.85 -3.57 -30.36
CA PRO A 634 9.52 -3.33 -28.97
C PRO A 634 8.01 -3.19 -28.88
N ALA A 635 7.40 -3.87 -27.91
CA ALA A 635 5.96 -3.81 -27.67
C ALA A 635 5.53 -2.34 -27.69
N ALA A 636 4.82 -1.95 -28.76
CA ALA A 636 4.25 -0.62 -28.86
C ALA A 636 3.35 -0.44 -27.64
N ALA A 637 3.56 0.66 -26.92
CA ALA A 637 2.65 1.12 -25.89
C ALA A 637 1.22 1.03 -26.45
N PHE A 638 0.35 0.35 -25.71
CA PHE A 638 -1.08 0.24 -26.00
C PHE A 638 -1.64 1.65 -26.23
N ALA A 639 -1.88 2.01 -27.48
CA ALA A 639 -2.73 3.14 -27.81
C ALA A 639 -4.19 2.69 -27.59
N PRO A 640 -5.04 3.47 -26.91
CA PRO A 640 -6.44 3.11 -26.73
C PRO A 640 -7.13 3.09 -28.11
N PRO A 641 -8.15 2.24 -28.30
CA PRO A 641 -8.83 2.14 -29.59
C PRO A 641 -9.54 3.46 -29.92
N ALA A 642 -9.29 3.97 -31.12
CA ALA A 642 -10.00 5.11 -31.68
C ALA A 642 -11.50 4.77 -31.80
N ALA A 643 -12.33 5.57 -31.15
CA ALA A 643 -13.78 5.50 -31.28
C ALA A 643 -14.18 5.83 -32.72
N ALA A 644 -14.72 4.85 -33.44
CA ALA A 644 -15.38 5.06 -34.72
C ALA A 644 -16.76 5.67 -34.46
N PHE A 645 -16.84 7.00 -34.43
CA PHE A 645 -18.08 7.73 -34.68
C PHE A 645 -17.96 8.38 -36.06
N ALA A 646 -18.57 7.75 -37.06
CA ALA A 646 -18.95 8.42 -38.30
C ALA A 646 -20.40 8.93 -38.13
N PRO A 647 -20.71 10.20 -38.41
CA PRO A 647 -22.09 10.68 -38.48
C PRO A 647 -22.72 10.25 -39.83
N PRO A 648 -24.01 9.94 -39.88
CA PRO A 648 -24.69 9.76 -41.15
C PRO A 648 -24.89 11.12 -41.84
N ALA A 649 -24.61 11.16 -43.13
CA ALA A 649 -25.00 12.24 -44.01
C ALA A 649 -26.44 12.01 -44.51
N ALA A 650 -27.20 13.12 -44.54
CA ALA A 650 -28.58 13.32 -45.00
C ALA A 650 -29.70 12.80 -44.09
#